data_AF-A0AAE1E914-F1
#
_entry.id   AF-A0AAE1E914-F1
#
_cell.length_a   1.000
_cell.length_b   1.000
_cell.length_c   1.000
_cell.angle_alpha   90.00
_cell.angle_beta   90.00
_cell.angle_gamma   90.00
#
_symmetry.space_group_name_H-M   'P 1'
#
loop_
_entity.id
_entity.type
_entity.pdbx_description
1 polymer ?
#
loop_
_entity_poly.entity_id
_entity_poly.type
_entity_poly.pdbx_seq_one_letter_code
_entity_poly.pdbx_strand_id
1 'polypeptide(L)'
;MHFVHDGGGGGGGGGGGDDDDDDDDDDDDDDDDDDDDDDDDDDDDDDDDDDDDDVACRHESPLLLGTPTAIRDLNHRGGGRGRGAGGGRGGRDEDQPRASVAATTADKALPASAAAAATTTSRSKVSPWRRPERARWREKRSGEVNSGLVGLVSSDPGSPGSNENGDGNSRNLVVSERLGDPPHRRERDIEDLGNFTAAVSASATSTSSSTPPGDVRLPPQYRRTGTAVPHELPQQAATTPDTVQADKLFKTSAATAATVALKSTSTVCLTELSLTEPDAKEEVRSLPPTASATSIARLNSLPSTDSNGEADVKTRPLRISATTSTSFQSSSSSSPARSTSIVAALQASSRPCASPPAAGPPACAMCPHSDFRVQNKQCPFHAQLSTRADALEQNQELEFSRNKERFLFCKWGAQALHNMLIVPPGSGIVHQVNLEYLARVVFADNGVLYPDSLVGTDSHTTMINGLGVLGWGVGGIEAEAVMLGQAISMVLPEVVGYKITGNLHPLVTSTDVVLTITKHLRQVGVVGKFVEFFGSGVAALSIADRATISNMCPEYGATTGFFAVDVKSVEYLRQTGRDEAKIALIEQYLRANNLFRDYSDASQDPIFSEVVELDLSTVVPCCSGPKRPHDRVAVVDMKSDFQQCLNSKVGFKGYAIPQEKQDSTVPFLFDNQEYTLHHGSVVIAAITSCTNTSNPSVMLGAGLLAKNAVEAGLKVAPYIKTSLSPGSGVVTYYLRESGVTDYLEQLGFNIVGYGCMTCIGNSGPLPEEVGEAIEKGDLVACGVLSGNRNFEGRIHPLTRANYLASPPLVIAYALAGTVNIDFETDPLGTNAEGKPVFLRDIWPSREDIQKVEKEFVVPAMFQDVYSRISKGNKRWNSLEAPASNLYPWDEKSTYIKSPPFFETMERELPGVQPIKDAAVLLNLGDSVTTDHISPAGSIARNSSAARYLAGRGLVPREFNSYGSRRGHDEVMARGTFANIRLVNKFVSKPGPRTVYHPTGEEMDIFDAAQLYKQAGQTLIILAGKEYGSGSSRDWAAKGPWILGVRAVIAESYERIHRSNLAGMGVVPLQYLPGETAETLKLTGTEKFTLDLPSELTPGQLINVKVGDGRSFQAKLRFDTEVELTYFRHGGILNYMVRRML
;
A
#
# COMPACT_ATOMS: atom_id res chain seq x y z
N MET A 1 -51.90 -7.52 -23.72
CA MET A 1 -52.71 -8.10 -24.82
C MET A 1 -52.09 -9.44 -25.20
N HIS A 2 -52.88 -10.34 -25.82
CA HIS A 2 -52.40 -11.56 -26.49
C HIS A 2 -51.59 -11.18 -27.77
N PHE A 3 -50.87 -12.06 -28.49
CA PHE A 3 -51.06 -13.51 -28.70
C PHE A 3 -49.76 -14.34 -28.75
N VAL A 4 -49.95 -15.66 -28.80
CA VAL A 4 -48.93 -16.73 -28.88
C VAL A 4 -49.26 -17.62 -30.09
N HIS A 5 -48.23 -18.01 -30.85
CA HIS A 5 -47.98 -19.32 -31.51
C HIS A 5 -46.95 -19.10 -32.65
N ASP A 6 -45.85 -19.83 -32.86
CA ASP A 6 -45.35 -21.17 -32.44
C ASP A 6 -45.63 -22.33 -33.42
N GLY A 7 -44.60 -23.15 -33.68
CA GLY A 7 -44.55 -24.30 -34.61
C GLY A 7 -44.43 -23.96 -36.11
N GLY A 8 -43.66 -24.69 -36.94
CA GLY A 8 -42.69 -25.76 -36.65
C GLY A 8 -42.38 -26.66 -37.87
N GLY A 9 -41.10 -27.03 -38.08
CA GLY A 9 -40.63 -27.96 -39.14
C GLY A 9 -40.55 -27.37 -40.56
N GLY A 10 -39.80 -27.95 -41.51
CA GLY A 10 -38.86 -29.08 -41.43
C GLY A 10 -38.58 -29.70 -42.82
N GLY A 11 -37.35 -30.20 -43.05
CA GLY A 11 -36.93 -30.84 -44.33
C GLY A 11 -35.90 -30.02 -45.14
N GLY A 12 -35.14 -30.68 -46.01
CA GLY A 12 -34.10 -30.06 -46.86
C GLY A 12 -33.59 -30.97 -47.98
N GLY A 13 -32.50 -30.59 -48.66
CA GLY A 13 -31.77 -31.42 -49.64
C GLY A 13 -31.64 -30.79 -51.05
N GLY A 14 -30.43 -30.83 -51.62
CA GLY A 14 -30.08 -30.34 -52.97
C GLY A 14 -29.93 -28.80 -53.08
N GLY A 15 -28.97 -28.21 -53.79
CA GLY A 15 -28.00 -28.78 -54.75
C GLY A 15 -28.57 -28.82 -56.18
N GLY A 16 -27.95 -28.21 -57.19
CA GLY A 16 -26.71 -27.41 -57.20
C GLY A 16 -26.55 -26.70 -58.56
N GLY A 17 -25.33 -26.24 -58.88
CA GLY A 17 -24.95 -25.74 -60.20
C GLY A 17 -25.15 -24.23 -60.45
N ASP A 18 -24.46 -23.61 -61.42
CA ASP A 18 -23.42 -24.15 -62.33
C ASP A 18 -22.55 -23.00 -62.89
N ASP A 19 -21.36 -23.38 -63.39
CA ASP A 19 -20.62 -22.83 -64.56
C ASP A 19 -19.80 -21.50 -64.54
N ASP A 20 -18.52 -21.69 -64.94
CA ASP A 20 -17.69 -20.95 -65.91
C ASP A 20 -16.73 -19.78 -65.50
N ASP A 21 -15.44 -20.16 -65.39
CA ASP A 21 -14.35 -19.84 -66.35
C ASP A 21 -13.19 -18.85 -66.06
N ASP A 22 -12.03 -19.30 -66.58
CA ASP A 22 -10.80 -18.63 -67.09
C ASP A 22 -9.69 -18.08 -66.15
N ASP A 23 -8.59 -18.86 -66.15
CA ASP A 23 -7.21 -18.48 -66.58
C ASP A 23 -6.04 -18.29 -65.57
N ASP A 24 -4.96 -19.01 -65.94
CA ASP A 24 -3.51 -18.75 -65.85
C ASP A 24 -2.74 -18.81 -64.50
N ASP A 25 -2.19 -20.01 -64.28
CA ASP A 25 -0.74 -20.31 -64.34
C ASP A 25 0.22 -20.16 -63.13
N ASP A 26 1.03 -21.22 -63.04
CA ASP A 26 2.41 -21.39 -62.56
C ASP A 26 2.81 -21.27 -61.06
N ASP A 27 3.61 -22.19 -60.49
CA ASP A 27 3.70 -23.66 -60.69
C ASP A 27 4.61 -24.29 -59.59
N ASP A 28 4.82 -25.61 -59.69
CA ASP A 28 6.00 -26.40 -59.28
C ASP A 28 6.33 -26.58 -57.77
N ASP A 29 5.88 -27.74 -57.26
CA ASP A 29 6.75 -28.92 -57.01
C ASP A 29 6.71 -29.58 -55.61
N ASP A 30 6.07 -30.75 -55.63
CA ASP A 30 6.57 -32.07 -55.17
C ASP A 30 6.19 -32.63 -53.78
N ASP A 31 5.19 -33.50 -53.85
CA ASP A 31 5.16 -34.92 -53.45
C ASP A 31 5.05 -35.28 -51.95
N ASP A 32 4.08 -36.11 -51.52
CA ASP A 32 3.60 -37.44 -51.98
C ASP A 32 4.54 -38.58 -51.50
N ASP A 33 4.08 -39.76 -51.05
CA ASP A 33 2.73 -40.21 -50.62
C ASP A 33 2.89 -41.42 -49.65
N ASP A 34 1.79 -42.09 -49.31
CA ASP A 34 1.63 -43.54 -48.96
C ASP A 34 2.64 -44.29 -48.04
N ASP A 35 2.11 -45.03 -47.04
CA ASP A 35 2.18 -46.51 -46.95
C ASP A 35 1.66 -47.09 -45.61
N ASP A 36 1.16 -48.33 -45.67
CA ASP A 36 0.99 -49.36 -44.61
C ASP A 36 0.09 -49.12 -43.36
N ASP A 37 -1.21 -49.43 -43.51
CA ASP A 37 -1.89 -50.68 -43.04
C ASP A 37 -1.92 -51.20 -41.56
N ASP A 38 -2.97 -52.01 -41.34
CA ASP A 38 -3.23 -53.08 -40.34
C ASP A 38 -3.60 -52.81 -38.85
N ASP A 39 -4.91 -52.99 -38.60
CA ASP A 39 -5.56 -53.94 -37.66
C ASP A 39 -5.64 -53.71 -36.12
N ASP A 40 -6.81 -53.20 -35.69
CA ASP A 40 -7.94 -53.95 -35.07
C ASP A 40 -7.87 -54.66 -33.67
N ASP A 41 -9.09 -55.07 -33.26
CA ASP A 41 -9.54 -56.04 -32.22
C ASP A 41 -9.65 -55.65 -30.70
N ASP A 42 -10.92 -55.40 -30.32
CA ASP A 42 -11.75 -56.20 -29.37
C ASP A 42 -11.71 -56.05 -27.82
N ASP A 43 -12.81 -55.47 -27.31
CA ASP A 43 -13.92 -56.12 -26.55
C ASP A 43 -13.79 -56.70 -25.11
N ASP A 44 -14.97 -57.16 -24.65
CA ASP A 44 -15.38 -57.93 -23.47
C ASP A 44 -15.61 -57.23 -22.11
N ASP A 45 -16.89 -56.92 -21.93
CA ASP A 45 -17.72 -56.93 -20.72
C ASP A 45 -17.43 -58.06 -19.69
N ASP A 46 -17.91 -57.88 -18.44
CA ASP A 46 -18.78 -58.88 -17.78
C ASP A 46 -19.47 -58.27 -16.52
N ASP A 47 -20.62 -58.84 -16.14
CA ASP A 47 -21.62 -58.30 -15.19
C ASP A 47 -21.60 -58.97 -13.77
N ASP A 48 -22.72 -58.82 -13.02
CA ASP A 48 -23.27 -59.69 -11.96
C ASP A 48 -22.89 -59.49 -10.46
N ASP A 49 -23.82 -58.80 -9.77
CA ASP A 49 -24.69 -59.31 -8.68
C ASP A 49 -24.25 -59.52 -7.19
N ASP A 50 -25.04 -58.83 -6.35
CA ASP A 50 -25.83 -59.31 -5.20
C ASP A 50 -25.33 -59.49 -3.73
N ASP A 51 -26.34 -59.33 -2.87
CA ASP A 51 -26.60 -59.85 -1.51
C ASP A 51 -25.81 -59.34 -0.26
N ASP A 52 -26.43 -58.32 0.34
CA ASP A 52 -27.15 -58.39 1.63
C ASP A 52 -26.49 -58.31 3.03
N ASP A 53 -27.29 -57.70 3.91
CA ASP A 53 -27.52 -57.94 5.35
C ASP A 53 -26.49 -57.60 6.48
N ASP A 54 -26.82 -56.48 7.15
CA ASP A 54 -27.35 -56.45 8.52
C ASP A 54 -26.45 -56.22 9.78
N VAL A 55 -26.69 -55.04 10.39
CA VAL A 55 -27.05 -54.86 11.82
C VAL A 55 -26.02 -54.74 12.96
N ALA A 56 -26.50 -54.06 14.01
CA ALA A 56 -26.08 -54.07 15.42
C ALA A 56 -24.91 -53.18 15.93
N CYS A 57 -25.23 -51.89 16.11
CA CYS A 57 -25.44 -51.26 17.43
C CYS A 57 -24.31 -51.08 18.49
N ARG A 58 -24.47 -49.94 19.22
CA ARG A 58 -24.08 -49.65 20.63
C ARG A 58 -22.58 -49.32 20.84
N HIS A 59 -22.27 -48.10 21.30
CA HIS A 59 -22.20 -47.68 22.72
C HIS A 59 -21.06 -48.43 23.47
N GLU A 60 -20.16 -47.79 24.23
CA GLU A 60 -20.30 -46.59 25.05
C GLU A 60 -19.04 -45.68 25.05
N SER A 61 -19.24 -44.38 25.31
CA SER A 61 -18.24 -43.48 25.94
C SER A 61 -18.04 -43.90 27.42
N PRO A 62 -16.92 -43.62 28.14
CA PRO A 62 -16.40 -42.24 28.21
C PRO A 62 -14.93 -41.97 28.69
N LEU A 63 -14.54 -40.70 28.50
CA LEU A 63 -13.80 -39.81 29.45
C LEU A 63 -12.33 -40.07 29.92
N LEU A 64 -11.57 -38.96 29.83
CA LEU A 64 -10.57 -38.41 30.79
C LEU A 64 -9.10 -38.91 30.84
N LEU A 65 -8.23 -37.99 30.40
CA LEU A 65 -7.05 -37.44 31.10
C LEU A 65 -6.15 -38.34 31.96
N GLY A 66 -4.87 -38.46 31.56
CA GLY A 66 -3.78 -38.92 32.43
C GLY A 66 -2.39 -38.58 31.88
N THR A 67 -1.79 -37.47 32.33
CA THR A 67 -0.44 -37.02 31.92
C THR A 67 0.70 -37.76 32.67
N PRO A 68 1.94 -37.80 32.14
CA PRO A 68 2.91 -38.85 32.45
C PRO A 68 4.03 -38.47 33.45
N THR A 69 4.72 -39.50 34.00
CA THR A 69 6.12 -39.57 34.51
C THR A 69 6.28 -40.86 35.37
N ALA A 70 7.44 -41.49 35.64
CA ALA A 70 8.74 -41.53 34.96
C ALA A 70 9.62 -42.72 35.49
N ILE A 71 10.52 -43.21 34.62
CA ILE A 71 11.86 -43.82 34.87
C ILE A 71 12.16 -44.51 36.22
N ARG A 72 12.52 -45.81 36.19
CA ARG A 72 13.58 -46.55 36.98
C ARG A 72 13.39 -48.10 36.86
N ASP A 73 14.35 -49.00 37.06
CA ASP A 73 15.82 -48.91 37.26
C ASP A 73 16.57 -50.22 36.86
N LEU A 74 17.86 -50.09 36.49
CA LEU A 74 19.04 -50.98 36.71
C LEU A 74 19.07 -52.52 36.51
N ASN A 75 20.11 -52.95 35.76
CA ASN A 75 20.99 -54.15 35.95
C ASN A 75 20.44 -55.58 35.65
N HIS A 76 21.24 -56.57 35.22
CA HIS A 76 22.58 -56.94 35.72
C HIS A 76 23.33 -58.00 34.84
N ARG A 77 24.68 -57.91 34.72
CA ARG A 77 25.68 -58.98 34.31
C ARG A 77 25.60 -59.50 32.85
N GLY A 78 26.67 -60.00 32.20
CA GLY A 78 28.13 -60.05 32.48
C GLY A 78 28.87 -60.84 31.36
N GLY A 79 30.09 -60.47 30.94
CA GLY A 79 31.33 -61.19 31.32
C GLY A 79 32.18 -61.64 30.09
N GLY A 80 33.51 -61.83 30.27
CA GLY A 80 34.49 -62.16 29.20
C GLY A 80 34.99 -60.89 28.45
N ARG A 81 36.29 -60.60 28.22
CA ARG A 81 37.56 -61.36 28.04
C ARG A 81 37.55 -62.31 26.83
N GLY A 82 38.46 -62.20 25.85
CA GLY A 82 39.55 -61.22 25.66
C GLY A 82 40.45 -61.48 24.44
N ARG A 83 41.50 -60.65 24.29
CA ARG A 83 42.59 -60.68 23.27
C ARG A 83 43.14 -62.10 22.98
N GLY A 84 43.64 -62.44 21.79
CA GLY A 84 43.78 -61.71 20.51
C GLY A 84 45.05 -62.14 19.71
N ALA A 85 45.06 -61.91 18.38
CA ALA A 85 46.18 -62.05 17.42
C ALA A 85 46.83 -63.44 17.20
N GLY A 86 47.16 -63.76 15.93
CA GLY A 86 48.01 -64.90 15.53
C GLY A 86 47.46 -65.70 14.34
N GLY A 87 47.92 -65.42 13.13
CA GLY A 87 47.36 -66.00 11.89
C GLY A 87 47.95 -67.35 11.46
N GLY A 88 47.36 -67.94 10.41
CA GLY A 88 47.93 -69.08 9.70
C GLY A 88 47.03 -69.64 8.60
N ARG A 89 47.66 -69.95 7.45
CA ARG A 89 47.34 -71.01 6.45
C ARG A 89 45.89 -71.09 5.90
N GLY A 90 45.66 -71.11 4.58
CA GLY A 90 46.57 -71.03 3.44
C GLY A 90 45.97 -71.70 2.19
N GLY A 91 46.44 -71.29 1.01
CA GLY A 91 46.07 -71.79 -0.32
C GLY A 91 46.46 -70.73 -1.36
N ARG A 92 47.04 -71.00 -2.55
CA ARG A 92 46.93 -72.13 -3.50
C ARG A 92 45.62 -72.16 -4.28
N ASP A 93 45.60 -72.27 -5.61
CA ASP A 93 46.66 -72.28 -6.65
C ASP A 93 46.16 -71.38 -7.81
N GLU A 94 46.99 -70.51 -8.40
CA GLU A 94 47.89 -70.72 -9.57
C GLU A 94 47.20 -71.01 -10.92
N ASP A 95 47.85 -70.47 -11.97
CA ASP A 95 47.66 -70.65 -13.42
C ASP A 95 46.44 -70.08 -14.19
N GLN A 96 46.75 -69.73 -15.45
CA GLN A 96 45.83 -69.29 -16.50
C GLN A 96 45.36 -70.50 -17.36
N PRO A 97 44.57 -70.28 -18.43
CA PRO A 97 45.26 -70.12 -19.71
C PRO A 97 44.62 -69.15 -20.74
N ARG A 98 45.47 -68.35 -21.39
CA ARG A 98 45.43 -67.92 -22.82
C ARG A 98 44.15 -67.19 -23.34
N ALA A 99 44.24 -66.07 -24.09
CA ALA A 99 45.31 -65.12 -24.46
C ALA A 99 44.60 -63.87 -25.07
N SER A 100 45.14 -62.91 -25.85
CA SER A 100 46.48 -62.58 -26.40
C SER A 100 46.45 -61.16 -26.99
N VAL A 101 47.57 -60.42 -26.96
CA VAL A 101 47.88 -59.19 -27.77
C VAL A 101 47.02 -57.92 -27.45
N ALA A 102 47.54 -56.70 -27.25
CA ALA A 102 48.86 -56.11 -26.93
C ALA A 102 48.68 -54.56 -26.69
N ALA A 103 49.61 -53.74 -26.20
CA ALA A 103 50.69 -53.82 -25.18
C ALA A 103 51.37 -52.41 -25.02
N THR A 104 52.33 -52.26 -24.09
CA THR A 104 53.39 -51.20 -23.99
C THR A 104 52.99 -49.73 -23.64
N THR A 105 53.73 -48.89 -22.88
CA THR A 105 54.92 -49.05 -21.97
C THR A 105 55.20 -47.79 -21.09
N ALA A 106 55.62 -48.00 -19.82
CA ALA A 106 56.71 -47.29 -19.06
C ALA A 106 56.67 -45.74 -18.79
N ASP A 107 57.36 -45.12 -17.80
CA ASP A 107 58.10 -45.61 -16.61
C ASP A 107 58.21 -44.59 -15.42
N LYS A 108 58.47 -45.13 -14.21
CA LYS A 108 59.10 -44.64 -12.94
C LYS A 108 59.40 -43.14 -12.60
N ALA A 109 59.06 -42.78 -11.34
CA ALA A 109 59.95 -42.31 -10.22
C ALA A 109 59.65 -40.97 -9.46
N LEU A 110 60.04 -40.98 -8.16
CA LEU A 110 60.02 -39.96 -7.09
C LEU A 110 61.42 -39.98 -6.40
N PRO A 111 61.87 -39.06 -5.47
CA PRO A 111 61.11 -38.41 -4.39
C PRO A 111 61.57 -36.97 -3.96
N ALA A 112 61.18 -36.55 -2.74
CA ALA A 112 61.27 -35.19 -2.17
C ALA A 112 62.63 -34.76 -1.56
N SER A 113 62.84 -33.44 -1.36
CA SER A 113 63.22 -32.83 -0.05
C SER A 113 63.53 -31.30 -0.07
N ALA A 114 63.34 -30.67 1.10
CA ALA A 114 64.10 -29.56 1.73
C ALA A 114 64.53 -28.24 1.01
N ALA A 115 64.09 -27.12 1.61
CA ALA A 115 64.88 -25.97 2.12
C ALA A 115 65.52 -24.87 1.20
N ALA A 116 65.00 -23.64 1.40
CA ALA A 116 65.72 -22.38 1.70
C ALA A 116 66.45 -21.55 0.60
N ALA A 117 66.52 -20.23 0.88
CA ALA A 117 67.20 -19.11 0.19
C ALA A 117 66.76 -18.81 -1.28
N ALA A 118 66.35 -17.63 -1.74
CA ALA A 118 66.37 -16.19 -1.35
C ALA A 118 67.33 -15.31 -2.17
N THR A 119 66.76 -14.47 -3.07
CA THR A 119 67.34 -13.16 -3.46
C THR A 119 66.30 -12.19 -4.06
N THR A 120 66.55 -10.91 -3.77
CA THR A 120 66.17 -9.64 -4.46
C THR A 120 65.89 -9.71 -5.98
N THR A 121 65.10 -8.84 -6.65
CA THR A 121 64.53 -7.48 -6.38
C THR A 121 63.37 -7.24 -7.41
N SER A 122 62.54 -6.18 -7.45
CA SER A 122 62.49 -4.82 -6.86
C SER A 122 61.04 -4.32 -6.67
N ARG A 123 60.85 -3.08 -6.16
CA ARG A 123 59.53 -2.43 -5.94
C ARG A 123 59.18 -1.41 -7.04
N SER A 124 57.88 -1.31 -7.36
CA SER A 124 57.19 -0.01 -7.50
C SER A 124 56.20 0.15 -6.33
N LYS A 125 55.70 1.36 -6.04
CA LYS A 125 54.93 1.67 -4.81
C LYS A 125 53.48 2.03 -5.12
N VAL A 126 52.55 1.47 -4.35
CA VAL A 126 51.19 2.01 -4.16
C VAL A 126 51.13 2.64 -2.76
N SER A 127 50.42 3.77 -2.62
CA SER A 127 50.24 4.52 -1.37
C SER A 127 49.03 4.03 -0.57
N PRO A 128 49.14 3.78 0.75
CA PRO A 128 48.05 3.23 1.55
C PRO A 128 47.15 4.30 2.20
N TRP A 129 45.84 4.09 2.15
CA TRP A 129 44.88 4.71 3.08
C TRP A 129 44.72 3.86 4.35
N ARG A 130 44.32 4.49 5.46
CA ARG A 130 44.40 3.90 6.82
C ARG A 130 43.23 2.98 7.14
N ARG A 131 43.52 1.87 7.84
CA ARG A 131 42.53 1.08 8.60
C ARG A 131 42.48 1.56 10.07
N PRO A 132 41.32 1.52 10.75
CA PRO A 132 41.25 1.59 12.21
C PRO A 132 41.81 0.30 12.85
N GLU A 133 42.43 0.41 14.02
CA GLU A 133 42.99 -0.74 14.74
C GLU A 133 41.95 -1.46 15.61
N ARG A 134 41.98 -2.80 15.64
CA ARG A 134 41.17 -3.62 16.54
C ARG A 134 41.89 -3.83 17.87
N ALA A 135 41.46 -3.16 18.94
CA ALA A 135 41.94 -3.42 20.29
C ALA A 135 41.49 -4.82 20.77
N ARG A 136 42.45 -5.75 20.96
CA ARG A 136 42.22 -7.03 21.64
C ARG A 136 42.62 -6.91 23.11
N TRP A 137 41.66 -6.99 24.02
CA TRP A 137 41.93 -7.34 25.42
C TRP A 137 41.99 -8.86 25.59
N ARG A 138 42.89 -9.35 26.45
CA ARG A 138 43.09 -10.79 26.69
C ARG A 138 43.74 -11.02 28.06
N GLU A 139 42.98 -11.55 29.01
CA GLU A 139 43.50 -12.00 30.31
C GLU A 139 43.14 -13.48 30.58
N LYS A 140 43.63 -14.06 31.69
CA LYS A 140 43.81 -15.52 31.84
C LYS A 140 43.25 -16.13 33.14
N ARG A 141 42.53 -17.25 32.95
CA ARG A 141 42.54 -18.51 33.75
C ARG A 141 41.98 -18.53 35.19
N SER A 142 41.64 -19.78 35.58
CA SER A 142 41.09 -20.27 36.86
C SER A 142 39.57 -20.02 37.07
N GLY A 143 38.80 -20.94 37.65
CA GLY A 143 39.10 -22.28 38.21
C GLY A 143 37.90 -23.24 38.13
N GLU A 144 38.00 -24.42 38.76
CA GLU A 144 37.00 -25.51 38.69
C GLU A 144 35.90 -25.46 39.77
N VAL A 145 35.01 -26.47 39.75
CA VAL A 145 34.16 -27.00 40.86
C VAL A 145 32.70 -26.49 41.02
N ASN A 146 31.79 -27.16 40.28
CA ASN A 146 30.72 -28.06 40.78
C ASN A 146 29.60 -27.60 41.78
N SER A 147 28.40 -28.20 41.62
CA SER A 147 27.19 -28.17 42.51
C SER A 147 26.41 -26.84 42.69
N GLY A 148 25.12 -26.82 43.08
CA GLY A 148 24.13 -27.91 43.09
C GLY A 148 22.93 -27.77 44.06
N LEU A 149 21.72 -27.53 43.51
CA LEU A 149 20.36 -27.85 44.04
C LEU A 149 19.78 -27.15 45.31
N VAL A 150 18.45 -26.92 45.26
CA VAL A 150 17.50 -26.51 46.36
C VAL A 150 17.71 -25.10 46.98
N GLY A 151 16.69 -24.28 47.29
CA GLY A 151 15.25 -24.34 47.02
C GLY A 151 14.35 -23.87 48.18
N LEU A 152 13.06 -23.63 47.87
CA LEU A 152 11.87 -23.53 48.74
C LEU A 152 11.51 -22.24 49.55
N VAL A 153 10.20 -21.93 49.44
CA VAL A 153 9.26 -21.30 50.39
C VAL A 153 8.99 -19.77 50.35
N SER A 154 7.69 -19.48 50.52
CA SER A 154 6.90 -18.26 50.28
C SER A 154 6.90 -17.21 51.39
N SER A 155 6.50 -15.98 51.05
CA SER A 155 5.45 -15.25 51.80
C SER A 155 4.89 -14.03 51.05
N ASP A 156 3.57 -14.03 50.86
CA ASP A 156 2.68 -12.84 50.95
C ASP A 156 2.04 -12.88 52.38
N PRO A 157 1.25 -11.88 52.86
CA PRO A 157 0.70 -10.68 52.20
C PRO A 157 0.91 -9.36 52.99
N GLY A 158 0.39 -8.22 52.51
CA GLY A 158 0.14 -7.06 53.40
C GLY A 158 -0.28 -5.72 52.77
N SER A 159 -1.59 -5.43 52.78
CA SER A 159 -2.20 -4.08 52.67
C SER A 159 -3.15 -3.87 53.88
N PRO A 160 -3.75 -2.68 54.14
CA PRO A 160 -3.52 -1.32 53.62
C PRO A 160 -3.28 -0.27 54.76
N GLY A 161 -3.23 1.03 54.45
CA GLY A 161 -3.25 2.11 55.46
C GLY A 161 -3.46 3.50 54.83
N SER A 162 -4.17 4.42 55.50
CA SER A 162 -4.64 5.68 54.92
C SER A 162 -4.46 6.91 55.83
N ASN A 163 -4.73 8.09 55.24
CA ASN A 163 -5.05 9.40 55.84
C ASN A 163 -3.92 10.37 56.28
N GLU A 164 -3.99 11.54 55.63
CA GLU A 164 -4.11 12.90 56.22
C GLU A 164 -2.89 13.75 56.64
N ASN A 165 -2.95 14.99 56.10
CA ASN A 165 -2.77 16.30 56.75
C ASN A 165 -1.45 16.67 57.44
N GLY A 166 -0.88 17.83 57.04
CA GLY A 166 0.21 18.50 57.75
C GLY A 166 0.83 19.67 56.99
N ASP A 167 0.40 20.90 57.30
CA ASP A 167 1.03 22.15 56.84
C ASP A 167 2.52 22.25 57.27
N GLY A 168 3.37 22.97 56.52
CA GLY A 168 4.80 23.03 56.88
C GLY A 168 5.72 24.02 56.16
N ASN A 169 5.21 25.10 55.58
CA ASN A 169 5.98 26.20 54.98
C ASN A 169 7.26 26.63 55.75
N SER A 170 8.47 26.54 55.16
CA SER A 170 9.32 27.72 54.84
C SER A 170 10.79 27.45 54.47
N ARG A 171 11.35 28.39 53.68
CA ARG A 171 12.78 28.83 53.60
C ARG A 171 13.82 27.85 53.02
N ASN A 172 14.43 28.17 51.86
CA ASN A 172 15.61 29.05 51.65
C ASN A 172 16.94 28.36 52.01
N LEU A 173 18.10 28.54 51.35
CA LEU A 173 18.56 29.08 50.05
C LEU A 173 20.11 29.18 50.18
N VAL A 174 20.85 29.13 49.08
CA VAL A 174 22.27 29.58 48.91
C VAL A 174 23.42 28.63 49.34
N VAL A 175 24.50 28.71 48.53
CA VAL A 175 25.78 28.00 48.57
C VAL A 175 26.93 29.00 48.79
N SER A 176 27.97 28.61 49.53
CA SER A 176 29.28 29.28 49.65
C SER A 176 30.30 28.25 50.20
N GLU A 177 31.62 28.21 49.94
CA GLU A 177 32.62 29.02 49.18
C GLU A 177 33.55 28.02 48.42
N ARG A 178 34.16 28.26 47.24
CA ARG A 178 35.22 29.22 46.84
C ARG A 178 36.56 29.11 47.62
N LEU A 179 37.64 28.63 46.96
CA LEU A 179 38.94 29.33 46.70
C LEU A 179 40.08 28.36 46.26
N GLY A 180 41.07 28.87 45.49
CA GLY A 180 42.41 28.25 45.31
C GLY A 180 42.83 27.94 43.86
N ASP A 181 43.90 28.58 43.36
CA ASP A 181 44.49 28.46 42.00
C ASP A 181 45.93 29.07 41.98
N PRO A 182 46.84 28.83 40.99
CA PRO A 182 46.97 27.75 40.00
C PRO A 182 48.01 26.66 40.42
N PRO A 183 49.34 26.62 40.08
CA PRO A 183 50.23 27.47 39.24
C PRO A 183 51.19 26.74 38.23
N HIS A 184 51.15 27.13 36.93
CA HIS A 184 52.36 27.43 36.09
C HIS A 184 53.33 26.27 35.62
N ARG A 185 54.20 26.35 34.57
CA ARG A 185 54.53 27.35 33.49
C ARG A 185 55.51 26.80 32.40
N ARG A 186 55.32 27.20 31.11
CA ARG A 186 56.33 27.76 30.13
C ARG A 186 57.53 26.88 29.65
N GLU A 187 58.31 27.15 28.56
CA GLU A 187 58.38 28.20 27.51
C GLU A 187 59.32 27.81 26.33
N ARG A 188 59.17 28.46 25.14
CA ARG A 188 60.23 28.89 24.15
C ARG A 188 61.04 27.82 23.37
N ASP A 189 61.67 28.08 22.21
CA ASP A 189 61.68 29.21 21.22
C ASP A 189 62.38 28.76 19.89
N ILE A 190 62.31 29.59 18.81
CA ILE A 190 63.32 29.74 17.70
C ILE A 190 63.50 28.54 16.71
N GLU A 191 63.90 28.59 15.42
CA GLU A 191 64.01 29.50 14.23
C GLU A 191 64.41 28.57 13.02
N ASP A 192 64.44 28.88 11.71
CA ASP A 192 63.72 29.78 10.77
C ASP A 192 64.15 29.39 9.31
N LEU A 193 63.72 30.13 8.27
CA LEU A 193 64.18 30.16 6.86
C LEU A 193 63.72 29.02 5.91
N GLY A 194 63.21 29.29 4.69
CA GLY A 194 62.77 30.57 4.11
C GLY A 194 62.54 30.57 2.57
N ASN A 195 61.70 31.51 2.10
CA ASN A 195 61.60 32.09 0.73
C ASN A 195 61.04 31.23 -0.45
N PHE A 196 60.34 31.76 -1.48
CA PHE A 196 59.86 33.13 -1.79
C PHE A 196 58.63 33.16 -2.77
N THR A 197 57.68 34.08 -2.49
CA THR A 197 56.81 34.98 -3.33
C THR A 197 56.63 34.81 -4.87
N ALA A 198 55.62 35.38 -5.58
CA ALA A 198 54.80 36.61 -5.36
C ALA A 198 53.41 36.54 -6.10
N ALA A 199 52.27 37.05 -5.59
CA ALA A 199 51.69 38.44 -5.59
C ALA A 199 50.91 38.81 -6.91
N VAL A 200 49.90 39.71 -7.01
CA VAL A 200 49.50 41.00 -6.36
C VAL A 200 47.94 41.17 -6.45
N SER A 201 47.13 41.44 -5.39
CA SER A 201 46.65 42.72 -4.76
C SER A 201 45.66 43.61 -5.58
N ALA A 202 44.77 44.48 -5.05
CA ALA A 202 44.77 45.32 -3.82
C ALA A 202 43.36 45.69 -3.23
N SER A 203 43.29 46.48 -2.14
CA SER A 203 42.07 47.08 -1.52
C SER A 203 42.37 48.30 -0.60
N ALA A 204 41.37 49.17 -0.29
CA ALA A 204 41.29 50.19 0.81
C ALA A 204 39.90 50.92 0.75
N THR A 205 39.34 51.71 1.70
CA THR A 205 39.81 52.51 2.89
C THR A 205 38.83 52.40 4.11
N SER A 206 38.84 53.31 5.12
CA SER A 206 38.51 53.01 6.56
C SER A 206 37.83 54.13 7.41
N THR A 207 37.59 53.87 8.73
CA THR A 207 37.14 54.72 9.92
C THR A 207 35.73 54.40 10.51
N SER A 208 35.38 54.61 11.81
CA SER A 208 36.12 54.66 13.11
C SER A 208 35.24 54.64 14.39
N SER A 209 35.86 54.38 15.56
CA SER A 209 35.65 54.94 16.94
C SER A 209 34.42 54.66 17.87
N SER A 210 34.73 54.05 19.04
CA SER A 210 34.27 54.30 20.45
C SER A 210 32.89 53.82 21.02
N THR A 211 32.90 53.64 22.35
CA THR A 211 31.95 52.98 23.31
C THR A 211 31.49 53.96 24.42
N PRO A 212 30.77 53.56 25.52
CA PRO A 212 29.66 52.59 25.78
C PRO A 212 28.42 53.41 26.30
N PRO A 213 27.65 53.10 27.40
CA PRO A 213 27.20 51.85 28.07
C PRO A 213 25.65 51.77 28.29
N GLY A 214 25.17 50.78 29.06
CA GLY A 214 23.85 50.78 29.74
C GLY A 214 22.81 49.76 29.23
N ASP A 215 22.28 48.74 29.91
CA ASP A 215 22.55 47.93 31.14
C ASP A 215 21.16 47.42 31.66
N VAL A 216 21.12 46.32 32.42
CA VAL A 216 19.99 45.84 33.27
C VAL A 216 18.67 45.27 32.65
N ARG A 217 18.58 43.91 32.72
CA ARG A 217 17.48 43.03 33.24
C ARG A 217 16.05 42.96 32.63
N LEU A 218 15.78 41.77 32.08
CA LEU A 218 14.74 40.75 32.44
C LEU A 218 13.91 40.93 33.76
N PRO A 219 12.80 40.18 34.01
CA PRO A 219 11.79 39.59 33.10
C PRO A 219 10.32 39.93 33.55
N PRO A 220 9.38 38.98 33.83
CA PRO A 220 8.29 38.54 32.95
C PRO A 220 6.87 38.86 33.51
N GLN A 221 5.86 38.08 33.10
CA GLN A 221 4.46 38.04 33.59
C GLN A 221 3.50 39.04 32.90
N TYR A 222 2.19 38.76 32.70
CA TYR A 222 1.38 37.60 33.15
C TYR A 222 0.27 37.18 32.16
N ARG A 223 -0.47 36.14 32.56
CA ARG A 223 -1.57 35.45 31.85
C ARG A 223 -2.83 36.28 31.57
N ARG A 224 -3.60 35.77 30.58
CA ARG A 224 -5.07 35.50 30.57
C ARG A 224 -6.05 36.57 30.04
N THR A 225 -7.02 36.04 29.28
CA THR A 225 -8.44 36.46 29.09
C THR A 225 -8.75 37.86 28.55
N GLY A 226 -9.67 38.04 27.60
CA GLY A 226 -10.45 37.04 26.84
C GLY A 226 -11.70 37.66 26.17
N THR A 227 -12.32 36.90 25.26
CA THR A 227 -13.75 36.96 24.85
C THR A 227 -14.46 38.33 24.79
N ALA A 228 -14.74 38.85 23.58
CA ALA A 228 -16.12 38.88 23.04
C ALA A 228 -16.27 39.64 21.68
N VAL A 229 -17.14 39.07 20.85
CA VAL A 229 -17.91 39.60 19.68
C VAL A 229 -18.94 40.68 20.10
N PRO A 230 -19.85 41.27 19.25
CA PRO A 230 -20.15 41.04 17.80
C PRO A 230 -20.42 42.32 16.93
N HIS A 231 -20.95 42.09 15.70
CA HIS A 231 -21.89 42.89 14.86
C HIS A 231 -21.43 43.65 13.60
N GLU A 232 -21.78 43.04 12.45
CA GLU A 232 -22.59 43.55 11.31
C GLU A 232 -22.27 44.89 10.59
N LEU A 233 -21.87 44.74 9.31
CA LEU A 233 -22.53 45.22 8.06
C LEU A 233 -23.38 46.53 8.10
N PRO A 234 -23.21 47.42 7.10
CA PRO A 234 -23.97 47.24 5.85
C PRO A 234 -23.18 47.52 4.54
N GLN A 235 -23.91 47.65 3.42
CA GLN A 235 -23.44 47.51 2.03
C GLN A 235 -23.11 48.84 1.29
N GLN A 236 -22.64 48.66 0.04
CA GLN A 236 -22.90 49.45 -1.19
C GLN A 236 -21.87 50.48 -1.74
N ALA A 237 -21.44 50.16 -2.96
CA ALA A 237 -21.45 51.01 -4.16
C ALA A 237 -20.45 52.17 -4.36
N ALA A 238 -19.33 51.81 -5.01
CA ALA A 238 -18.96 52.28 -6.36
C ALA A 238 -18.39 53.71 -6.61
N THR A 239 -17.91 53.86 -7.86
CA THR A 239 -17.37 55.04 -8.56
C THR A 239 -15.88 55.41 -8.35
N THR A 240 -15.27 55.78 -9.47
CA THR A 240 -13.88 56.18 -9.76
C THR A 240 -13.89 57.70 -10.14
N PRO A 241 -12.91 58.35 -10.84
CA PRO A 241 -11.59 57.94 -11.35
C PRO A 241 -10.45 58.99 -11.21
N ASP A 242 -9.30 58.74 -11.87
CA ASP A 242 -8.41 59.72 -12.54
C ASP A 242 -7.58 60.74 -11.69
N THR A 243 -6.45 61.34 -12.14
CA THR A 243 -5.70 61.30 -13.43
C THR A 243 -4.21 61.72 -13.27
N VAL A 244 -3.39 61.48 -14.33
CA VAL A 244 -2.23 62.30 -14.81
C VAL A 244 -0.92 62.38 -13.96
N GLN A 245 0.28 62.65 -14.50
CA GLN A 245 1.06 62.22 -15.69
C GLN A 245 2.46 62.94 -15.65
N ALA A 246 3.41 62.53 -16.50
CA ALA A 246 4.59 63.30 -16.98
C ALA A 246 5.82 63.39 -16.03
N ASP A 247 7.09 63.50 -16.50
CA ASP A 247 7.58 63.62 -17.89
C ASP A 247 9.08 63.29 -18.08
N LYS A 248 9.48 62.91 -19.33
CA LYS A 248 10.81 63.12 -20.01
C LYS A 248 12.10 62.51 -19.40
N LEU A 249 13.15 62.08 -20.14
CA LEU A 249 13.53 61.93 -21.58
C LEU A 249 14.53 60.73 -21.67
N PHE A 250 14.98 60.17 -22.81
CA PHE A 250 14.48 59.91 -24.18
C PHE A 250 15.63 59.30 -25.03
N LYS A 251 15.38 58.88 -26.29
CA LYS A 251 16.32 58.23 -27.28
C LYS A 251 16.68 56.77 -26.94
N THR A 252 17.14 55.87 -27.84
CA THR A 252 17.11 55.67 -29.33
C THR A 252 17.49 54.19 -29.58
N SER A 253 17.22 53.52 -30.70
CA SER A 253 16.56 53.84 -31.99
C SER A 253 15.87 52.54 -32.47
N ALA A 254 14.56 52.54 -32.74
CA ALA A 254 13.91 52.80 -34.04
C ALA A 254 13.99 51.62 -35.04
N ALA A 255 13.02 51.33 -35.92
CA ALA A 255 11.57 51.65 -36.05
C ALA A 255 11.01 50.73 -37.19
N THR A 256 9.77 50.77 -37.73
CA THR A 256 8.62 51.72 -37.69
C THR A 256 7.33 50.98 -38.14
N ALA A 257 6.15 51.48 -37.75
CA ALA A 257 4.85 51.34 -38.47
C ALA A 257 4.21 49.91 -38.55
N ALA A 258 2.90 49.70 -38.68
CA ALA A 258 1.69 50.55 -38.54
C ALA A 258 0.43 49.63 -38.59
N THR A 259 -0.83 50.00 -38.29
CA THR A 259 -1.51 51.01 -37.41
C THR A 259 -3.04 50.70 -37.51
N VAL A 260 -3.90 51.34 -36.69
CA VAL A 260 -5.39 51.36 -36.73
C VAL A 260 -6.10 50.26 -35.94
N ALA A 261 -7.20 50.66 -35.27
CA ALA A 261 -8.11 49.83 -34.48
C ALA A 261 -9.57 50.20 -34.81
N LEU A 262 -10.56 49.39 -34.39
CA LEU A 262 -11.84 49.85 -33.81
C LEU A 262 -12.82 48.69 -33.45
N LYS A 263 -13.58 48.93 -32.37
CA LYS A 263 -14.92 48.40 -32.02
C LYS A 263 -15.13 46.92 -31.65
N SER A 264 -15.81 46.78 -30.51
CA SER A 264 -16.64 45.66 -30.07
C SER A 264 -17.96 45.54 -30.84
N THR A 265 -18.45 44.32 -31.06
CA THR A 265 -19.79 43.84 -30.61
C THR A 265 -19.90 42.31 -30.72
N SER A 266 -20.93 41.73 -30.12
CA SER A 266 -21.14 40.30 -29.92
C SER A 266 -21.75 39.53 -31.12
N THR A 267 -21.80 38.18 -30.98
CA THR A 267 -22.89 37.28 -31.44
C THR A 267 -22.68 36.45 -32.73
N VAL A 268 -22.50 35.12 -32.51
CA VAL A 268 -22.93 33.95 -33.33
C VAL A 268 -22.17 33.57 -34.63
N CYS A 269 -22.07 32.24 -34.81
CA CYS A 269 -21.52 31.47 -35.95
C CYS A 269 -22.27 31.74 -37.28
N LEU A 270 -21.72 31.55 -38.49
CA LEU A 270 -21.18 30.30 -39.09
C LEU A 270 -20.36 30.58 -40.38
N THR A 271 -19.46 29.65 -40.71
CA THR A 271 -18.98 29.10 -42.02
C THR A 271 -19.66 29.58 -43.34
N GLU A 272 -19.03 29.63 -44.53
CA GLU A 272 -17.65 29.32 -45.02
C GLU A 272 -17.40 29.87 -46.47
N LEU A 273 -16.45 29.29 -47.23
CA LEU A 273 -16.20 29.33 -48.70
C LEU A 273 -15.13 30.33 -49.20
N SER A 274 -14.26 30.00 -50.18
CA SER A 274 -14.08 28.75 -50.97
C SER A 274 -12.72 28.68 -51.72
N LEU A 275 -12.57 27.60 -52.52
CA LEU A 275 -11.71 27.36 -53.71
C LEU A 275 -10.52 26.39 -53.48
N THR A 276 -10.21 25.42 -54.37
CA THR A 276 -10.71 25.19 -55.76
C THR A 276 -10.80 23.71 -56.15
N GLU A 277 -11.52 23.47 -57.26
CA GLU A 277 -11.89 22.23 -57.96
C GLU A 277 -10.90 21.95 -59.15
N PRO A 278 -11.23 21.42 -60.37
CA PRO A 278 -12.46 20.90 -61.03
C PRO A 278 -12.45 19.35 -61.08
N ASP A 279 -13.19 18.56 -61.88
CA ASP A 279 -14.19 18.67 -62.99
C ASP A 279 -14.92 17.28 -63.02
N ALA A 280 -16.17 16.98 -63.40
CA ALA A 280 -17.42 17.67 -63.82
C ALA A 280 -18.59 16.65 -63.58
N LYS A 281 -19.86 16.67 -64.07
CA LYS A 281 -20.56 17.33 -65.20
C LYS A 281 -22.01 17.79 -64.89
N GLU A 282 -23.03 17.01 -65.25
CA GLU A 282 -24.32 17.48 -65.84
C GLU A 282 -25.45 16.44 -65.59
N GLU A 283 -26.76 16.70 -65.69
CA GLU A 283 -27.63 17.89 -65.89
C GLU A 283 -29.04 17.48 -65.35
N VAL A 284 -30.00 18.32 -64.90
CA VAL A 284 -30.03 19.72 -64.42
C VAL A 284 -31.48 20.03 -63.92
N ARG A 285 -31.71 21.24 -63.37
CA ARG A 285 -33.03 21.90 -63.08
C ARG A 285 -33.89 21.29 -61.94
N SER A 286 -34.73 22.05 -61.19
CA SER A 286 -34.77 23.50 -60.91
C SER A 286 -35.85 23.90 -59.86
N LEU A 287 -35.51 24.83 -58.94
CA LEU A 287 -36.36 25.87 -58.28
C LEU A 287 -37.34 25.51 -57.09
N PRO A 288 -37.80 26.50 -56.25
CA PRO A 288 -38.16 26.35 -54.81
C PRO A 288 -39.56 26.98 -54.43
N PRO A 289 -39.90 27.61 -53.25
CA PRO A 289 -39.40 27.67 -51.83
C PRO A 289 -40.53 27.59 -50.71
N THR A 290 -40.30 28.15 -49.49
CA THR A 290 -41.26 28.55 -48.36
C THR A 290 -41.62 27.52 -47.25
N ALA A 291 -42.21 27.85 -46.05
CA ALA A 291 -42.02 28.95 -45.04
C ALA A 291 -42.91 28.76 -43.76
N SER A 292 -42.55 29.37 -42.61
CA SER A 292 -43.42 29.66 -41.40
C SER A 292 -44.01 28.46 -40.60
N ALA A 293 -44.85 28.59 -39.55
CA ALA A 293 -44.80 29.30 -38.25
C ALA A 293 -45.97 28.81 -37.31
N THR A 294 -46.12 29.37 -36.09
CA THR A 294 -47.24 29.17 -35.10
C THR A 294 -47.46 27.77 -34.47
N SER A 295 -48.33 27.56 -33.47
CA SER A 295 -48.37 28.03 -32.05
C SER A 295 -49.72 27.65 -31.39
N ILE A 296 -49.82 27.60 -30.03
CA ILE A 296 -51.06 27.44 -29.21
C ILE A 296 -51.60 25.98 -29.21
N ALA A 297 -51.91 25.24 -28.12
CA ALA A 297 -52.14 25.42 -26.66
C ALA A 297 -53.63 25.53 -26.21
N ARG A 298 -53.94 25.00 -25.00
CA ARG A 298 -55.28 24.87 -24.34
C ARG A 298 -56.17 23.75 -24.87
N LEU A 299 -57.22 23.26 -24.17
CA LEU A 299 -57.49 22.90 -22.75
C LEU A 299 -58.96 22.37 -22.71
N ASN A 300 -59.43 21.88 -21.55
CA ASN A 300 -60.81 21.41 -21.26
C ASN A 300 -61.19 20.00 -21.82
N SER A 301 -62.25 19.33 -21.32
CA SER A 301 -62.47 18.76 -19.96
C SER A 301 -63.90 18.21 -19.81
N LEU A 302 -64.06 16.94 -19.41
CA LEU A 302 -65.26 16.35 -18.73
C LEU A 302 -66.56 16.26 -19.59
N PRO A 303 -67.66 15.60 -19.13
CA PRO A 303 -67.72 14.20 -18.65
C PRO A 303 -69.00 13.40 -19.10
N SER A 304 -69.19 12.20 -18.51
CA SER A 304 -70.46 11.55 -18.09
C SER A 304 -71.40 10.77 -19.05
N THR A 305 -71.64 9.48 -18.70
CA THR A 305 -72.96 8.74 -18.63
C THR A 305 -73.77 8.44 -19.92
N ASP A 306 -74.51 7.33 -20.11
CA ASP A 306 -74.70 6.08 -19.30
C ASP A 306 -75.39 4.94 -20.11
N SER A 307 -75.47 3.73 -19.48
CA SER A 307 -76.54 2.69 -19.62
C SER A 307 -76.58 1.65 -20.78
N ASN A 308 -77.33 0.56 -20.49
CA ASN A 308 -77.74 -0.62 -21.30
C ASN A 308 -76.69 -1.76 -21.48
N GLY A 309 -77.03 -3.06 -21.34
CA GLY A 309 -78.34 -3.69 -21.06
C GLY A 309 -78.28 -5.17 -20.62
N GLU A 310 -79.45 -5.83 -20.54
CA GLU A 310 -79.74 -7.20 -20.03
C GLU A 310 -79.28 -8.32 -21.03
N ALA A 311 -79.34 -9.65 -20.80
CA ALA A 311 -79.86 -10.59 -19.77
C ALA A 311 -79.15 -11.97 -20.01
N ASP A 312 -79.32 -13.13 -19.33
CA ASP A 312 -79.83 -13.68 -18.04
C ASP A 312 -79.34 -15.17 -17.99
N VAL A 313 -79.76 -16.02 -17.02
CA VAL A 313 -79.69 -17.52 -17.02
C VAL A 313 -78.26 -18.12 -16.86
N LYS A 314 -77.90 -19.03 -15.93
CA LYS A 314 -78.48 -19.82 -14.78
C LYS A 314 -77.24 -20.44 -14.03
N THR A 315 -77.21 -21.07 -12.84
CA THR A 315 -77.98 -21.23 -11.56
C THR A 315 -77.13 -22.11 -10.62
N ARG A 316 -77.20 -22.16 -9.27
CA ARG A 316 -77.70 -21.28 -8.18
C ARG A 316 -77.42 -22.02 -6.83
N PRO A 317 -77.12 -21.33 -5.69
CA PRO A 317 -76.77 -21.99 -4.42
C PRO A 317 -77.86 -21.88 -3.31
N LEU A 318 -77.55 -22.40 -2.11
CA LEU A 318 -78.28 -22.32 -0.82
C LEU A 318 -77.25 -22.55 0.33
N ARG A 319 -77.35 -22.07 1.58
CA ARG A 319 -78.23 -21.11 2.32
C ARG A 319 -77.53 -20.76 3.66
N ILE A 320 -78.13 -19.88 4.50
CA ILE A 320 -77.85 -19.68 5.97
C ILE A 320 -76.52 -18.94 6.28
N SER A 321 -76.40 -18.05 7.29
CA SER A 321 -77.35 -17.16 8.01
C SER A 321 -76.58 -16.08 8.81
N ALA A 322 -77.25 -15.09 9.41
CA ALA A 322 -76.66 -14.10 10.32
C ALA A 322 -77.69 -13.50 11.32
N THR A 323 -77.22 -12.90 12.42
CA THR A 323 -77.90 -11.94 13.34
C THR A 323 -76.80 -11.09 14.05
N THR A 324 -76.80 -9.77 14.29
CA THR A 324 -77.78 -8.70 14.70
C THR A 324 -78.14 -8.67 16.20
N SER A 325 -78.16 -7.55 16.95
CA SER A 325 -77.79 -6.14 16.68
C SER A 325 -77.85 -5.20 17.94
N THR A 326 -77.26 -3.99 17.83
CA THR A 326 -77.71 -2.65 18.38
C THR A 326 -77.74 -2.26 19.88
N SER A 327 -76.93 -1.22 20.23
CA SER A 327 -77.23 0.05 20.98
C SER A 327 -77.61 0.11 22.48
N PHE A 328 -77.02 1.06 23.27
CA PHE A 328 -77.68 2.24 23.90
C PHE A 328 -76.78 3.22 24.75
N GLN A 329 -77.18 4.51 24.78
CA GLN A 329 -77.02 5.64 25.75
C GLN A 329 -75.78 5.94 26.68
N SER A 330 -75.15 7.09 26.41
CA SER A 330 -74.99 8.35 27.22
C SER A 330 -74.85 8.42 28.78
N SER A 331 -73.80 9.17 29.19
CA SER A 331 -73.78 10.35 30.11
C SER A 331 -73.85 10.30 31.68
N SER A 332 -72.75 10.80 32.28
CA SER A 332 -72.67 11.89 33.30
C SER A 332 -72.70 11.65 34.83
N SER A 333 -71.85 12.44 35.53
CA SER A 333 -71.79 12.70 36.99
C SER A 333 -71.29 11.55 37.88
N SER A 334 -70.72 11.76 39.09
CA SER A 334 -70.60 12.98 39.92
C SER A 334 -69.32 12.98 40.82
N SER A 335 -69.05 14.11 41.50
CA SER A 335 -68.17 14.25 42.67
C SER A 335 -68.91 15.08 43.73
N PRO A 336 -68.53 15.06 45.03
CA PRO A 336 -67.83 16.24 45.60
C PRO A 336 -66.96 15.99 46.87
N ALA A 337 -66.55 17.10 47.53
CA ALA A 337 -65.86 17.28 48.84
C ALA A 337 -64.32 17.30 48.81
N ARG A 338 -63.56 18.42 48.93
CA ARG A 338 -63.79 19.88 49.18
C ARG A 338 -63.64 20.41 50.62
N SER A 339 -62.51 21.11 50.87
CA SER A 339 -62.34 22.28 51.75
C SER A 339 -61.10 23.07 51.23
N THR A 340 -61.00 24.39 50.99
CA THR A 340 -61.46 25.69 51.58
C THR A 340 -60.51 26.28 52.64
N SER A 341 -60.08 27.56 52.61
CA SER A 341 -60.28 28.68 51.65
C SER A 341 -59.54 29.98 52.10
N ILE A 342 -59.64 31.08 51.31
CA ILE A 342 -59.61 32.53 51.73
C ILE A 342 -58.22 33.16 52.04
N VAL A 343 -57.84 34.40 51.65
CA VAL A 343 -58.41 35.36 50.65
C VAL A 343 -57.41 36.51 50.30
N ALA A 344 -57.66 37.24 49.19
CA ALA A 344 -57.13 38.58 48.79
C ALA A 344 -55.61 38.81 48.56
N ALA A 345 -55.14 39.91 47.92
CA ALA A 345 -55.62 40.65 46.73
C ALA A 345 -54.57 41.70 46.26
N LEU A 346 -54.48 41.89 44.93
CA LEU A 346 -53.99 43.09 44.18
C LEU A 346 -52.49 43.50 44.16
N GLN A 347 -52.05 43.75 42.90
CA GLN A 347 -50.97 44.62 42.39
C GLN A 347 -49.48 44.16 42.39
N ALA A 348 -48.80 44.51 41.27
CA ALA A 348 -47.37 44.45 40.93
C ALA A 348 -46.59 43.13 41.23
N SER A 349 -46.48 42.18 40.29
CA SER A 349 -45.51 42.12 39.17
C SER A 349 -44.03 41.91 39.56
N SER A 350 -43.30 40.88 39.12
CA SER A 350 -43.67 39.62 38.42
C SER A 350 -42.53 38.58 38.63
N ARG A 351 -42.85 37.29 38.59
CA ARG A 351 -41.98 36.20 39.08
C ARG A 351 -40.74 35.93 38.21
N PRO A 352 -39.58 35.57 38.79
CA PRO A 352 -38.59 34.73 38.12
C PRO A 352 -39.06 33.25 38.13
N CYS A 353 -39.00 32.57 36.99
CA CYS A 353 -39.21 31.12 36.90
C CYS A 353 -38.65 30.58 35.57
N ALA A 354 -38.32 29.28 35.54
CA ALA A 354 -37.73 28.52 34.43
C ALA A 354 -36.32 28.98 33.96
N SER A 355 -35.36 28.05 34.08
CA SER A 355 -34.05 28.16 33.43
C SER A 355 -34.19 28.02 31.90
N PRO A 356 -33.45 28.79 31.08
CA PRO A 356 -33.46 28.60 29.63
C PRO A 356 -32.73 27.30 29.23
N PRO A 357 -33.09 26.69 28.08
CA PRO A 357 -32.37 25.53 27.56
C PRO A 357 -30.95 25.91 27.13
N ALA A 358 -30.01 24.98 27.25
CA ALA A 358 -28.66 25.16 26.77
C ALA A 358 -28.63 25.22 25.24
N ALA A 359 -28.30 26.39 24.69
CA ALA A 359 -28.01 26.51 23.26
C ALA A 359 -26.71 25.76 22.95
N GLY A 360 -26.78 24.76 22.08
CA GLY A 360 -25.58 24.20 21.45
C GLY A 360 -24.88 25.26 20.57
N PRO A 361 -23.59 25.06 20.23
CA PRO A 361 -22.93 25.95 19.27
C PRO A 361 -23.72 25.93 17.95
N PRO A 362 -23.85 27.07 17.26
CA PRO A 362 -24.55 27.11 15.98
C PRO A 362 -23.84 26.21 14.99
N ALA A 363 -24.58 25.29 14.36
CA ALA A 363 -24.06 24.56 13.22
C ALA A 363 -23.63 25.56 12.14
N CYS A 364 -22.42 25.38 11.59
CA CYS A 364 -21.89 26.26 10.55
C CYS A 364 -22.66 26.02 9.23
N ALA A 365 -23.82 26.65 9.12
CA ALA A 365 -24.67 26.56 7.94
C ALA A 365 -23.96 27.19 6.74
N MET A 366 -23.74 26.37 5.71
CA MET A 366 -23.20 26.77 4.40
C MET A 366 -21.83 27.44 4.46
N CYS A 367 -20.77 26.65 4.71
CA CYS A 367 -19.64 26.77 3.79
C CYS A 367 -20.17 26.50 2.37
N PRO A 368 -19.90 27.33 1.36
CA PRO A 368 -20.18 26.96 -0.03
C PRO A 368 -19.41 25.68 -0.35
N HIS A 369 -20.00 24.82 -1.18
CA HIS A 369 -19.36 23.56 -1.58
C HIS A 369 -18.12 23.87 -2.44
N SER A 370 -16.95 23.97 -1.82
CA SER A 370 -15.65 24.00 -2.49
C SER A 370 -15.50 22.76 -3.38
N ASP A 371 -14.94 22.94 -4.58
CA ASP A 371 -14.84 21.91 -5.63
C ASP A 371 -13.99 20.70 -5.17
N PHE A 372 -14.61 19.75 -4.46
CA PHE A 372 -13.98 18.49 -4.02
C PHE A 372 -13.72 17.59 -5.24
N ARG A 373 -12.56 17.81 -5.89
CA ARG A 373 -12.18 17.09 -7.10
C ARG A 373 -11.78 15.65 -6.78
N VAL A 374 -12.73 14.72 -6.93
CA VAL A 374 -12.48 13.28 -6.86
C VAL A 374 -11.52 12.92 -8.00
N GLN A 375 -10.33 12.42 -7.69
CA GLN A 375 -9.29 12.13 -8.67
C GLN A 375 -9.03 10.63 -8.67
N ASN A 376 -9.72 9.91 -9.55
CA ASN A 376 -9.66 8.45 -9.62
C ASN A 376 -8.63 7.97 -10.65
N LYS A 377 -7.76 7.05 -10.23
CA LYS A 377 -6.80 6.32 -11.06
C LYS A 377 -7.18 4.85 -11.02
N GLN A 378 -7.36 4.26 -12.21
CA GLN A 378 -7.84 2.89 -12.36
C GLN A 378 -6.74 1.84 -12.14
N CYS A 379 -7.04 0.60 -12.54
CA CYS A 379 -6.41 -0.65 -12.11
C CYS A 379 -4.88 -0.62 -11.94
N PRO A 380 -4.32 -1.38 -10.98
CA PRO A 380 -2.94 -1.81 -11.11
C PRO A 380 -2.78 -2.68 -12.36
N PHE A 381 -2.03 -2.15 -13.32
CA PHE A 381 -1.43 -2.87 -14.45
C PHE A 381 -0.82 -4.22 -14.02
N HIS A 382 -0.82 -5.20 -14.91
CA HIS A 382 -0.13 -6.48 -14.73
C HIS A 382 1.08 -6.55 -15.66
N ALA A 383 2.27 -6.81 -15.12
CA ALA A 383 3.47 -7.09 -15.90
C ALA A 383 3.43 -8.55 -16.38
N GLN A 384 2.44 -8.89 -17.23
CA GLN A 384 2.32 -10.25 -17.76
C GLN A 384 3.59 -10.61 -18.52
N LEU A 385 3.94 -9.77 -19.49
CA LEU A 385 5.15 -9.84 -20.30
C LEU A 385 6.22 -8.87 -19.79
N SER A 386 7.48 -9.26 -20.02
CA SER A 386 8.72 -8.57 -19.69
C SER A 386 9.71 -8.74 -20.86
N THR A 387 10.91 -8.17 -20.75
CA THR A 387 12.12 -8.46 -21.58
C THR A 387 12.01 -8.33 -23.11
N ARG A 388 10.84 -8.07 -23.69
CA ARG A 388 10.61 -7.79 -25.12
C ARG A 388 10.25 -6.32 -25.38
N ALA A 389 10.52 -5.81 -26.58
CA ALA A 389 10.24 -4.42 -26.95
C ALA A 389 8.74 -4.09 -27.06
N ASP A 390 7.91 -5.09 -27.41
CA ASP A 390 6.46 -4.99 -27.54
C ASP A 390 5.69 -5.14 -26.20
N ALA A 391 6.39 -5.43 -25.10
CA ALA A 391 5.78 -5.72 -23.80
C ALA A 391 4.87 -4.60 -23.28
N LEU A 392 5.19 -3.32 -23.56
CA LEU A 392 4.35 -2.18 -23.18
C LEU A 392 2.95 -2.22 -23.83
N GLU A 393 2.90 -2.51 -25.12
CA GLU A 393 1.65 -2.57 -25.88
C GLU A 393 0.86 -3.81 -25.49
N GLN A 394 1.49 -4.98 -25.47
CA GLN A 394 0.81 -6.23 -25.11
C GLN A 394 0.25 -6.18 -23.67
N ASN A 395 1.01 -5.64 -22.70
CA ASN A 395 0.49 -5.45 -21.33
C ASN A 395 -0.66 -4.43 -21.26
N GLN A 396 -0.69 -3.39 -22.12
CA GLN A 396 -1.83 -2.47 -22.22
C GLN A 396 -3.06 -3.14 -22.85
N GLU A 397 -2.90 -3.91 -23.93
CA GLU A 397 -3.98 -4.67 -24.56
C GLU A 397 -4.61 -5.67 -23.58
N LEU A 398 -3.77 -6.42 -22.86
CA LEU A 398 -4.18 -7.35 -21.80
C LEU A 398 -4.85 -6.62 -20.62
N GLU A 399 -4.47 -5.39 -20.30
CA GLU A 399 -5.18 -4.62 -19.27
C GLU A 399 -6.56 -4.15 -19.76
N PHE A 400 -6.66 -3.56 -20.96
CA PHE A 400 -7.92 -3.05 -21.50
C PHE A 400 -8.94 -4.16 -21.74
N SER A 401 -8.52 -5.32 -22.24
CA SER A 401 -9.38 -6.49 -22.38
C SER A 401 -9.85 -7.04 -21.03
N ARG A 402 -8.93 -7.36 -20.11
CA ARG A 402 -9.25 -7.94 -18.79
C ARG A 402 -10.05 -7.00 -17.87
N ASN A 403 -10.06 -5.69 -18.12
CA ASN A 403 -10.67 -4.70 -17.24
C ASN A 403 -11.74 -3.81 -17.90
N LYS A 404 -12.15 -4.09 -19.15
CA LYS A 404 -13.14 -3.32 -19.92
C LYS A 404 -14.36 -2.87 -19.10
N GLU A 405 -15.01 -3.79 -18.39
CA GLU A 405 -16.19 -3.52 -17.57
C GLU A 405 -15.89 -2.53 -16.42
N ARG A 406 -14.76 -2.70 -15.75
CA ARG A 406 -14.30 -1.81 -14.66
C ARG A 406 -13.86 -0.44 -15.19
N PHE A 407 -13.40 -0.39 -16.43
CA PHE A 407 -13.06 0.84 -17.12
C PHE A 407 -14.32 1.62 -17.49
N LEU A 408 -15.34 0.94 -18.02
CA LEU A 408 -16.70 1.47 -18.22
C LEU A 408 -17.32 1.96 -16.91
N PHE A 409 -17.23 1.20 -15.82
CA PHE A 409 -17.80 1.57 -14.52
C PHE A 409 -17.29 2.93 -14.00
N CYS A 410 -15.98 3.17 -13.97
CA CYS A 410 -15.54 4.49 -13.52
C CYS A 410 -15.75 5.58 -14.60
N LYS A 411 -15.74 5.24 -15.91
CA LYS A 411 -16.09 6.22 -16.96
C LYS A 411 -17.53 6.71 -16.81
N TRP A 412 -18.47 5.82 -16.47
CA TRP A 412 -19.82 6.17 -16.01
C TRP A 412 -19.76 7.06 -14.76
N GLY A 413 -19.01 6.66 -13.73
CA GLY A 413 -18.90 7.43 -12.48
C GLY A 413 -18.43 8.88 -12.72
N ALA A 414 -17.48 9.09 -13.62
CA ALA A 414 -16.98 10.42 -14.00
C ALA A 414 -17.95 11.25 -14.88
N GLN A 415 -19.02 10.64 -15.37
CA GLN A 415 -20.12 11.33 -16.08
C GLN A 415 -21.31 11.58 -15.16
N ALA A 416 -21.62 10.64 -14.25
CA ALA A 416 -22.77 10.69 -13.34
C ALA A 416 -22.50 11.46 -12.03
N LEU A 417 -21.24 11.60 -11.60
CA LEU A 417 -20.87 12.26 -10.35
C LEU A 417 -20.13 13.58 -10.60
N HIS A 418 -20.59 14.64 -9.93
CA HIS A 418 -19.95 15.96 -9.98
C HIS A 418 -18.51 15.92 -9.48
N ASN A 419 -17.66 16.78 -10.06
CA ASN A 419 -16.25 16.96 -9.70
C ASN A 419 -15.35 15.71 -9.78
N MET A 420 -15.79 14.65 -10.46
CA MET A 420 -15.00 13.44 -10.64
C MET A 420 -14.13 13.49 -11.91
N LEU A 421 -12.83 13.71 -11.73
CA LEU A 421 -11.81 13.58 -12.76
C LEU A 421 -11.22 12.17 -12.77
N ILE A 422 -11.12 11.56 -13.95
CA ILE A 422 -10.31 10.35 -14.18
C ILE A 422 -9.04 10.72 -14.93
N VAL A 423 -7.93 10.12 -14.49
CA VAL A 423 -6.71 10.00 -15.28
C VAL A 423 -6.70 8.60 -15.91
N PRO A 424 -6.84 8.47 -17.25
CA PRO A 424 -7.06 7.17 -17.90
C PRO A 424 -5.90 6.17 -17.76
N PRO A 425 -6.15 4.87 -17.98
CA PRO A 425 -5.10 3.84 -17.99
C PRO A 425 -3.95 4.17 -18.95
N GLY A 426 -2.73 3.75 -18.59
CA GLY A 426 -1.49 4.08 -19.30
C GLY A 426 -0.87 5.43 -18.92
N SER A 427 -1.54 6.23 -18.08
CA SER A 427 -1.12 7.59 -17.70
C SER A 427 -0.34 7.67 -16.38
N GLY A 428 0.37 6.62 -15.99
CA GLY A 428 1.22 6.58 -14.78
C GLY A 428 0.51 6.22 -13.48
N ILE A 429 1.30 6.14 -12.40
CA ILE A 429 0.86 5.83 -11.03
C ILE A 429 0.17 7.06 -10.40
N VAL A 430 -0.67 6.85 -9.38
CA VAL A 430 -1.45 7.92 -8.73
C VAL A 430 -0.57 8.98 -8.06
N HIS A 431 0.37 8.60 -7.19
CA HIS A 431 1.09 9.56 -6.35
C HIS A 431 2.14 10.38 -7.11
N GLN A 432 2.76 9.81 -8.15
CA GLN A 432 3.69 10.55 -9.01
C GLN A 432 2.94 11.59 -9.86
N VAL A 433 1.81 11.22 -10.47
CA VAL A 433 0.95 12.21 -11.16
C VAL A 433 0.32 13.22 -10.18
N ASN A 434 0.15 12.86 -8.90
CA ASN A 434 -0.23 13.82 -7.88
C ASN A 434 0.88 14.88 -7.71
N LEU A 435 2.11 14.46 -7.41
CA LEU A 435 3.27 15.33 -7.26
C LEU A 435 3.55 16.18 -8.52
N GLU A 436 3.60 15.55 -9.68
CA GLU A 436 4.02 16.17 -10.95
C GLU A 436 2.93 17.05 -11.59
N TYR A 437 1.63 16.82 -11.33
CA TYR A 437 0.54 17.50 -12.06
C TYR A 437 -0.66 17.93 -11.20
N LEU A 438 -1.16 17.08 -10.30
CA LEU A 438 -2.40 17.36 -9.59
C LEU A 438 -2.22 18.27 -8.37
N ALA A 439 -1.05 18.30 -7.72
CA ALA A 439 -0.79 19.18 -6.57
C ALA A 439 -0.95 20.66 -6.94
N ARG A 440 -1.72 21.38 -6.11
CA ARG A 440 -1.96 22.83 -6.16
C ARG A 440 -1.04 23.59 -5.21
N VAL A 441 -0.66 22.99 -4.07
CA VAL A 441 0.07 23.61 -2.94
C VAL A 441 -0.71 24.72 -2.21
N VAL A 442 -1.32 25.65 -2.95
CA VAL A 442 -2.33 26.59 -2.45
C VAL A 442 -3.50 26.59 -3.44
N PHE A 443 -4.71 26.38 -2.95
CA PHE A 443 -5.93 26.59 -3.74
C PHE A 443 -6.26 28.08 -3.83
N ALA A 444 -6.82 28.47 -4.96
CA ALA A 444 -7.52 29.74 -5.14
C ALA A 444 -8.93 29.43 -5.63
N ASP A 445 -9.90 29.47 -4.72
CA ASP A 445 -11.28 29.05 -4.97
C ASP A 445 -12.26 30.05 -4.32
N ASN A 446 -13.32 30.42 -5.05
CA ASN A 446 -14.36 31.36 -4.62
C ASN A 446 -13.85 32.66 -3.96
N GLY A 447 -12.66 33.15 -4.36
CA GLY A 447 -12.01 34.35 -3.80
C GLY A 447 -11.20 34.13 -2.53
N VAL A 448 -11.07 32.88 -2.04
CA VAL A 448 -10.31 32.48 -0.86
C VAL A 448 -9.03 31.76 -1.28
N LEU A 449 -7.93 32.03 -0.57
CA LEU A 449 -6.68 31.27 -0.66
C LEU A 449 -6.54 30.37 0.57
N TYR A 450 -6.25 29.08 0.36
CA TYR A 450 -6.03 28.11 1.44
C TYR A 450 -5.02 27.03 1.04
N PRO A 451 -4.33 26.37 1.99
CA PRO A 451 -3.33 25.35 1.67
C PRO A 451 -3.99 24.12 1.01
N ASP A 452 -3.28 23.51 0.07
CA ASP A 452 -3.66 22.21 -0.49
C ASP A 452 -3.54 21.11 0.59
N SER A 453 -4.58 20.30 0.70
CA SER A 453 -4.63 19.14 1.60
C SER A 453 -5.61 18.11 1.06
N LEU A 454 -5.35 16.82 1.31
CA LEU A 454 -6.18 15.74 0.79
C LEU A 454 -6.09 14.45 1.61
N VAL A 455 -7.11 13.61 1.44
CA VAL A 455 -6.99 12.18 1.73
C VAL A 455 -7.18 11.37 0.45
N GLY A 456 -6.56 10.19 0.40
CA GLY A 456 -6.63 9.29 -0.74
C GLY A 456 -6.86 7.85 -0.33
N THR A 457 -7.44 7.06 -1.22
CA THR A 457 -7.80 5.65 -0.97
C THR A 457 -6.62 4.67 -1.08
N ASP A 458 -5.38 5.18 -1.17
CA ASP A 458 -4.14 4.40 -1.07
C ASP A 458 -3.30 4.88 0.13
N SER A 459 -2.64 3.96 0.83
CA SER A 459 -1.85 4.26 2.03
C SER A 459 -0.75 5.31 1.79
N HIS A 460 -0.11 5.29 0.63
CA HIS A 460 1.07 6.13 0.33
C HIS A 460 0.71 7.48 -0.29
N THR A 461 -0.55 7.93 -0.18
CA THR A 461 -0.94 9.32 -0.46
C THR A 461 -0.07 10.31 0.34
N THR A 462 0.49 9.86 1.47
CA THR A 462 1.50 10.57 2.25
C THR A 462 2.75 11.02 1.45
N MET A 463 3.03 10.44 0.29
CA MET A 463 4.09 10.88 -0.62
C MET A 463 4.00 12.38 -0.96
N ILE A 464 2.79 12.94 -1.00
CA ILE A 464 2.56 14.34 -1.38
C ILE A 464 3.04 15.35 -0.32
N ASN A 465 3.22 14.90 0.93
CA ASN A 465 3.76 15.73 2.01
C ASN A 465 5.21 16.16 1.78
N GLY A 466 5.94 15.50 0.87
CA GLY A 466 7.29 15.90 0.46
C GLY A 466 7.35 17.25 -0.28
N LEU A 467 6.20 17.73 -0.78
CA LEU A 467 6.01 19.04 -1.41
C LEU A 467 5.36 20.08 -0.46
N GLY A 468 5.01 19.68 0.77
CA GLY A 468 4.30 20.52 1.76
C GLY A 468 2.78 20.56 1.64
N VAL A 469 2.20 19.63 0.88
CA VAL A 469 0.75 19.39 0.82
C VAL A 469 0.38 18.38 1.90
N LEU A 470 -0.46 18.75 2.88
CA LEU A 470 -0.80 17.84 3.98
C LEU A 470 -1.80 16.76 3.52
N GLY A 471 -1.39 15.49 3.54
CA GLY A 471 -2.32 14.41 3.20
C GLY A 471 -1.91 12.99 3.58
N TRP A 472 -2.88 12.09 3.63
CA TRP A 472 -2.68 10.70 4.09
C TRP A 472 -3.66 9.70 3.49
N GLY A 473 -3.35 8.41 3.66
CA GLY A 473 -4.19 7.31 3.22
C GLY A 473 -5.36 7.01 4.16
N VAL A 474 -6.53 6.75 3.58
CA VAL A 474 -7.80 6.43 4.26
C VAL A 474 -8.52 5.27 3.57
N GLY A 475 -9.52 4.67 4.22
CA GLY A 475 -10.39 3.69 3.58
C GLY A 475 -11.31 4.29 2.52
N GLY A 476 -11.82 3.46 1.60
CA GLY A 476 -12.83 3.86 0.60
C GLY A 476 -14.03 4.55 1.26
N ILE A 477 -14.63 3.89 2.25
CA ILE A 477 -15.75 4.42 3.04
C ILE A 477 -15.48 5.75 3.77
N GLU A 478 -14.22 6.04 4.12
CA GLU A 478 -13.82 7.29 4.78
C GLU A 478 -13.66 8.41 3.74
N ALA A 479 -13.06 8.12 2.58
CA ALA A 479 -13.01 9.04 1.44
C ALA A 479 -14.40 9.33 0.85
N GLU A 480 -15.27 8.32 0.74
CA GLU A 480 -16.67 8.45 0.32
C GLU A 480 -17.43 9.41 1.23
N ALA A 481 -17.25 9.32 2.55
CA ALA A 481 -17.85 10.26 3.50
C ALA A 481 -17.32 11.70 3.31
N VAL A 482 -16.01 11.88 3.10
CA VAL A 482 -15.39 13.19 2.83
C VAL A 482 -15.93 13.81 1.53
N MET A 483 -16.05 13.02 0.46
CA MET A 483 -16.67 13.44 -0.80
C MET A 483 -18.13 13.89 -0.63
N LEU A 484 -18.85 13.30 0.32
CA LEU A 484 -20.22 13.64 0.69
C LEU A 484 -20.32 14.76 1.76
N GLY A 485 -19.22 15.49 2.03
CA GLY A 485 -19.21 16.65 2.93
C GLY A 485 -19.22 16.30 4.43
N GLN A 486 -18.65 15.15 4.81
CA GLN A 486 -18.34 14.82 6.19
C GLN A 486 -16.89 15.19 6.52
N ALA A 487 -16.66 15.94 7.59
CA ALA A 487 -15.32 16.21 8.07
C ALA A 487 -14.65 14.92 8.61
N ILE A 488 -13.33 14.80 8.40
CA ILE A 488 -12.56 13.70 8.97
C ILE A 488 -12.58 13.83 10.49
N SER A 489 -12.87 12.72 11.17
CA SER A 489 -12.81 12.62 12.62
C SER A 489 -11.47 12.01 13.05
N MET A 490 -10.67 12.77 13.78
CA MET A 490 -9.41 12.30 14.35
C MET A 490 -9.15 12.90 15.73
N VAL A 491 -8.41 12.19 16.56
CA VAL A 491 -7.78 12.76 17.75
C VAL A 491 -6.67 13.73 17.30
N LEU A 492 -6.53 14.87 17.99
CA LEU A 492 -5.43 15.81 17.71
C LEU A 492 -4.08 15.09 17.97
N PRO A 493 -3.19 14.98 16.97
CA PRO A 493 -2.01 14.13 17.07
C PRO A 493 -0.86 14.82 17.80
N GLU A 494 -0.01 14.03 18.46
CA GLU A 494 1.35 14.44 18.80
C GLU A 494 2.18 14.60 17.51
N VAL A 495 3.13 15.53 17.51
CA VAL A 495 4.05 15.76 16.37
C VAL A 495 5.48 15.45 16.79
N VAL A 496 6.09 14.46 16.15
CA VAL A 496 7.50 14.11 16.35
C VAL A 496 8.34 14.87 15.32
N GLY A 497 9.20 15.77 15.80
CA GLY A 497 10.16 16.48 14.97
C GLY A 497 11.32 15.56 14.59
N TYR A 498 11.49 15.29 13.30
CA TYR A 498 12.58 14.48 12.76
C TYR A 498 13.65 15.39 12.15
N LYS A 499 14.68 15.67 12.94
CA LYS A 499 15.74 16.61 12.59
C LYS A 499 16.79 15.95 11.70
N ILE A 500 16.94 16.44 10.48
CA ILE A 500 17.93 15.98 9.51
C ILE A 500 19.13 16.95 9.50
N THR A 501 20.33 16.41 9.62
CA THR A 501 21.60 17.16 9.69
C THR A 501 22.68 16.47 8.84
N GLY A 502 23.86 17.08 8.72
CA GLY A 502 24.97 16.52 7.93
C GLY A 502 24.73 16.57 6.42
N ASN A 503 25.47 15.76 5.67
CA ASN A 503 25.38 15.65 4.21
C ASN A 503 25.43 14.18 3.78
N LEU A 504 24.79 13.85 2.66
CA LEU A 504 24.81 12.50 2.10
C LEU A 504 26.20 12.13 1.56
N HIS A 505 26.65 10.91 1.84
CA HIS A 505 27.82 10.33 1.17
C HIS A 505 27.53 10.13 -0.34
N PRO A 506 28.51 10.30 -1.26
CA PRO A 506 28.23 10.27 -2.71
C PRO A 506 27.59 8.97 -3.23
N LEU A 507 27.87 7.83 -2.59
CA LEU A 507 27.29 6.53 -2.97
C LEU A 507 25.87 6.27 -2.40
N VAL A 508 25.32 7.19 -1.60
CA VAL A 508 24.05 7.02 -0.88
C VAL A 508 22.89 7.63 -1.67
N THR A 509 21.85 6.83 -1.88
CA THR A 509 20.63 7.19 -2.60
C THR A 509 19.52 7.66 -1.65
N SER A 510 18.48 8.29 -2.19
CA SER A 510 17.26 8.63 -1.43
C SER A 510 16.55 7.41 -0.85
N THR A 511 16.64 6.26 -1.53
CA THR A 511 16.13 4.98 -1.03
C THR A 511 16.82 4.58 0.29
N ASP A 512 18.14 4.74 0.38
CA ASP A 512 18.91 4.40 1.59
C ASP A 512 18.53 5.27 2.79
N VAL A 513 18.25 6.55 2.54
CA VAL A 513 17.78 7.51 3.54
C VAL A 513 16.41 7.07 4.06
N VAL A 514 15.43 6.79 3.18
CA VAL A 514 14.10 6.38 3.65
C VAL A 514 14.09 5.02 4.33
N LEU A 515 14.90 4.04 3.90
CA LEU A 515 15.00 2.75 4.61
C LEU A 515 15.65 2.91 6.00
N THR A 516 16.59 3.86 6.14
CA THR A 516 17.17 4.23 7.44
C THR A 516 16.14 4.91 8.35
N ILE A 517 15.41 5.89 7.82
CA ILE A 517 14.34 6.60 8.54
C ILE A 517 13.22 5.63 8.94
N THR A 518 12.81 4.73 8.05
CA THR A 518 11.74 3.73 8.29
C THR A 518 12.09 2.80 9.44
N LYS A 519 13.33 2.28 9.48
CA LYS A 519 13.82 1.49 10.62
C LYS A 519 13.82 2.31 11.92
N HIS A 520 14.34 3.53 11.89
CA HIS A 520 14.44 4.39 13.07
C HIS A 520 13.05 4.76 13.64
N LEU A 521 12.14 5.27 12.80
CA LEU A 521 10.80 5.68 13.21
C LEU A 521 9.94 4.51 13.71
N ARG A 522 10.14 3.29 13.18
CA ARG A 522 9.47 2.09 13.72
C ARG A 522 9.99 1.68 15.10
N GLN A 523 11.24 2.01 15.43
CA GLN A 523 11.80 1.83 16.78
C GLN A 523 11.34 2.94 17.75
N VAL A 524 11.10 4.17 17.27
CA VAL A 524 10.54 5.28 18.06
C VAL A 524 9.05 5.05 18.38
N GLY A 525 8.29 4.40 17.50
CA GLY A 525 6.90 4.02 17.77
C GLY A 525 5.88 5.12 17.45
N VAL A 526 5.97 5.73 16.26
CA VAL A 526 5.17 6.89 15.84
C VAL A 526 3.73 6.57 15.39
N VAL A 527 3.16 5.42 15.76
CA VAL A 527 1.81 5.00 15.33
C VAL A 527 0.75 5.94 15.88
N GLY A 528 -0.06 6.51 14.98
CA GLY A 528 -1.08 7.52 15.34
C GLY A 528 -0.55 8.93 15.56
N LYS A 529 0.77 9.14 15.59
CA LYS A 529 1.39 10.47 15.62
C LYS A 529 1.51 11.08 14.21
N PHE A 530 1.86 12.35 14.15
CA PHE A 530 2.44 13.00 12.99
C PHE A 530 3.97 12.99 13.11
N VAL A 531 4.67 12.91 11.98
CA VAL A 531 6.12 13.18 11.90
C VAL A 531 6.31 14.40 11.02
N GLU A 532 7.17 15.34 11.43
CA GLU A 532 7.51 16.53 10.65
C GLU A 532 9.03 16.68 10.58
N PHE A 533 9.57 16.82 9.37
CA PHE A 533 10.99 16.84 9.11
C PHE A 533 11.54 18.27 9.12
N PHE A 534 12.65 18.49 9.83
CA PHE A 534 13.25 19.83 9.98
C PHE A 534 14.78 19.79 10.07
N GLY A 535 15.42 20.95 10.23
CA GLY A 535 16.87 21.08 10.36
C GLY A 535 17.62 21.18 9.03
N SER A 536 18.88 21.63 9.11
CA SER A 536 19.66 22.12 7.96
C SER A 536 19.91 21.09 6.86
N GLY A 537 19.86 19.79 7.16
CA GLY A 537 20.02 18.73 6.16
C GLY A 537 18.85 18.65 5.18
N VAL A 538 17.66 19.13 5.55
CA VAL A 538 16.46 19.15 4.67
C VAL A 538 16.66 20.07 3.46
N ALA A 539 17.45 21.13 3.59
CA ALA A 539 17.77 22.04 2.49
C ALA A 539 18.61 21.39 1.37
N ALA A 540 19.31 20.29 1.67
CA ALA A 540 20.09 19.50 0.71
C ALA A 540 19.27 18.37 0.04
N LEU A 541 18.05 18.12 0.49
CA LEU A 541 17.14 17.11 -0.09
C LEU A 541 16.23 17.75 -1.15
N SER A 542 16.19 17.14 -2.34
CA SER A 542 15.24 17.53 -3.40
C SER A 542 13.81 17.18 -3.02
N ILE A 543 12.82 17.75 -3.72
CA ILE A 543 11.41 17.37 -3.54
C ILE A 543 11.18 15.89 -3.85
N ALA A 544 11.93 15.32 -4.79
CA ALA A 544 11.90 13.89 -5.06
C ALA A 544 12.40 13.07 -3.86
N ASP A 545 13.49 13.47 -3.20
CA ASP A 545 14.01 12.77 -2.01
C ASP A 545 13.02 12.86 -0.83
N ARG A 546 12.44 14.05 -0.63
CA ARG A 546 11.40 14.29 0.39
C ARG A 546 10.14 13.47 0.11
N ALA A 547 9.71 13.39 -1.16
CA ALA A 547 8.58 12.56 -1.57
C ALA A 547 8.86 11.06 -1.37
N THR A 548 10.08 10.58 -1.67
CA THR A 548 10.54 9.22 -1.34
C THR A 548 10.44 8.93 0.16
N ILE A 549 10.89 9.86 1.02
CA ILE A 549 10.81 9.74 2.49
C ILE A 549 9.36 9.74 3.00
N SER A 550 8.52 10.61 2.44
CA SER A 550 7.11 10.76 2.83
C SER A 550 6.22 9.62 2.30
N ASN A 551 6.63 8.96 1.20
CA ASN A 551 5.93 7.81 0.62
C ASN A 551 5.85 6.63 1.59
N MET A 552 6.93 6.35 2.32
CA MET A 552 7.02 5.21 3.24
C MET A 552 6.44 5.48 4.65
N CYS A 553 5.67 6.56 4.82
CA CYS A 553 5.00 6.87 6.09
C CYS A 553 4.14 5.72 6.66
N PRO A 554 3.37 4.97 5.85
CA PRO A 554 2.63 3.80 6.35
C PRO A 554 3.52 2.65 6.84
N GLU A 555 4.79 2.61 6.42
CA GLU A 555 5.74 1.53 6.75
C GLU A 555 6.46 1.78 8.09
N TYR A 556 6.64 3.05 8.49
CA TYR A 556 6.94 3.38 9.89
C TYR A 556 5.68 3.51 10.76
N GLY A 557 4.51 3.80 10.17
CA GLY A 557 3.19 3.76 10.83
C GLY A 557 2.65 5.12 11.29
N ALA A 558 3.35 6.22 10.98
CA ALA A 558 2.83 7.56 11.25
C ALA A 558 1.64 7.90 10.34
N THR A 559 0.82 8.87 10.75
CA THR A 559 -0.30 9.35 9.93
C THR A 559 0.19 10.22 8.77
N THR A 560 1.24 10.99 8.98
CA THR A 560 1.93 11.81 7.97
C THR A 560 3.42 11.90 8.27
N GLY A 561 4.22 12.14 7.24
CA GLY A 561 5.64 12.49 7.31
C GLY A 561 5.85 13.77 6.51
N PHE A 562 5.84 14.92 7.19
CA PHE A 562 5.63 16.23 6.58
C PHE A 562 6.91 17.03 6.36
N PHE A 563 7.02 17.65 5.17
CA PHE A 563 8.04 18.65 4.86
C PHE A 563 7.34 19.95 4.47
N ALA A 564 7.36 20.96 5.34
CA ALA A 564 6.84 22.30 5.05
C ALA A 564 7.44 22.91 3.76
N VAL A 565 6.66 23.77 3.10
CA VAL A 565 7.00 24.39 1.80
C VAL A 565 8.19 25.35 1.97
N ASP A 566 9.23 25.17 1.15
CA ASP A 566 10.43 26.01 1.11
C ASP A 566 10.81 26.42 -0.32
N VAL A 567 12.02 26.98 -0.49
CA VAL A 567 12.57 27.32 -1.81
C VAL A 567 12.67 26.12 -2.75
N LYS A 568 12.95 24.91 -2.27
CA LYS A 568 12.99 23.70 -3.11
C LYS A 568 11.61 23.30 -3.62
N SER A 569 10.56 23.52 -2.83
CA SER A 569 9.18 23.34 -3.32
C SER A 569 8.86 24.31 -4.45
N VAL A 570 9.27 25.59 -4.32
CA VAL A 570 9.06 26.60 -5.37
C VAL A 570 9.87 26.29 -6.64
N GLU A 571 11.13 25.87 -6.50
CA GLU A 571 11.96 25.39 -7.62
C GLU A 571 11.31 24.20 -8.35
N TYR A 572 10.75 23.23 -7.62
CA TYR A 572 10.07 22.08 -8.22
C TYR A 572 8.77 22.44 -8.94
N LEU A 573 8.01 23.43 -8.45
CA LEU A 573 6.84 23.94 -9.18
C LEU A 573 7.25 24.56 -10.53
N ARG A 574 8.40 25.26 -10.59
CA ARG A 574 8.98 25.74 -11.85
C ARG A 574 9.45 24.59 -12.74
N GLN A 575 10.17 23.62 -12.18
CA GLN A 575 10.67 22.45 -12.91
C GLN A 575 9.53 21.62 -13.52
N THR A 576 8.40 21.48 -12.83
CA THR A 576 7.18 20.81 -13.32
C THR A 576 6.30 21.70 -14.20
N GLY A 577 6.82 22.84 -14.68
CA GLY A 577 6.17 23.69 -15.68
C GLY A 577 4.89 24.39 -15.21
N ARG A 578 4.73 24.62 -13.90
CA ARG A 578 3.61 25.43 -13.36
C ARG A 578 3.75 26.89 -13.79
N ASP A 579 2.61 27.56 -13.86
CA ASP A 579 2.51 28.98 -14.22
C ASP A 579 3.16 29.89 -13.15
N GLU A 580 4.08 30.78 -13.56
CA GLU A 580 4.84 31.64 -12.64
C GLU A 580 3.95 32.63 -11.85
N ALA A 581 2.81 33.08 -12.41
CA ALA A 581 1.90 33.95 -11.66
C ALA A 581 1.23 33.20 -10.50
N LYS A 582 0.88 31.91 -10.70
CA LYS A 582 0.46 31.02 -9.61
C LYS A 582 1.58 30.71 -8.62
N ILE A 583 2.83 30.51 -9.08
CA ILE A 583 3.97 30.28 -8.19
C ILE A 583 4.23 31.50 -7.30
N ALA A 584 4.20 32.71 -7.86
CA ALA A 584 4.31 33.96 -7.09
C ALA A 584 3.17 34.11 -6.07
N LEU A 585 1.93 33.77 -6.46
CA LEU A 585 0.77 33.79 -5.55
C LEU A 585 0.91 32.78 -4.40
N ILE A 586 1.38 31.56 -4.69
CA ILE A 586 1.67 30.50 -3.70
C ILE A 586 2.71 31.01 -2.70
N GLU A 587 3.84 31.53 -3.18
CA GLU A 587 4.92 32.01 -2.30
C GLU A 587 4.48 33.21 -1.46
N GLN A 588 3.77 34.18 -2.06
CA GLN A 588 3.25 35.34 -1.34
C GLN A 588 2.25 34.94 -0.25
N TYR A 589 1.32 34.04 -0.55
CA TYR A 589 0.34 33.53 0.42
C TYR A 589 1.02 32.83 1.59
N LEU A 590 1.94 31.90 1.31
CA LEU A 590 2.61 31.12 2.35
C LEU A 590 3.48 31.99 3.25
N ARG A 591 4.22 32.96 2.68
CA ARG A 591 4.99 33.94 3.45
C ARG A 591 4.10 34.82 4.31
N ALA A 592 2.97 35.31 3.78
CA ALA A 592 2.03 36.16 4.53
C ALA A 592 1.36 35.44 5.72
N ASN A 593 1.27 34.11 5.69
CA ASN A 593 0.66 33.29 6.74
C ASN A 593 1.68 32.56 7.64
N ASN A 594 2.99 32.82 7.48
CA ASN A 594 4.08 32.10 8.17
C ASN A 594 4.11 30.57 7.89
N LEU A 595 3.68 30.16 6.70
CA LEU A 595 3.66 28.77 6.21
C LEU A 595 4.78 28.48 5.20
N PHE A 596 5.75 29.39 5.04
CA PHE A 596 6.94 29.23 4.20
C PHE A 596 8.17 29.04 5.10
N ARG A 597 8.84 27.89 4.99
CA ARG A 597 9.90 27.44 5.91
C ARG A 597 11.30 27.73 5.34
N ASP A 598 12.19 28.26 6.16
CA ASP A 598 13.65 28.23 5.91
C ASP A 598 14.34 27.20 6.82
N TYR A 599 14.63 26.01 6.31
CA TYR A 599 15.28 24.92 7.06
C TYR A 599 16.71 25.23 7.56
N SER A 600 17.33 26.33 7.12
CA SER A 600 18.61 26.80 7.67
C SER A 600 18.42 27.73 8.89
N ASP A 601 17.24 28.32 9.05
CA ASP A 601 16.87 29.15 10.20
C ASP A 601 16.20 28.31 11.30
N ALA A 602 16.98 27.97 12.32
CA ALA A 602 16.50 27.27 13.51
C ALA A 602 15.63 28.14 14.45
N SER A 603 15.55 29.47 14.25
CA SER A 603 14.63 30.31 15.04
C SER A 603 13.17 30.16 14.62
N GLN A 604 12.93 29.56 13.45
CA GLN A 604 11.62 29.17 12.92
C GLN A 604 11.27 27.69 13.21
N ASP A 605 12.09 26.94 13.95
CA ASP A 605 11.79 25.53 14.24
C ASP A 605 10.54 25.39 15.16
N PRO A 606 9.55 24.56 14.79
CA PRO A 606 8.36 24.32 15.62
C PRO A 606 8.68 23.70 16.99
N ILE A 607 7.77 23.91 17.95
CA ILE A 607 7.81 23.24 19.25
C ILE A 607 7.13 21.87 19.11
N PHE A 608 7.92 20.85 18.80
CA PHE A 608 7.48 19.46 18.67
C PHE A 608 7.16 18.80 20.02
N SER A 609 6.34 17.74 20.00
CA SER A 609 6.04 16.91 21.18
C SER A 609 7.26 16.08 21.63
N GLU A 610 8.08 15.68 20.66
CA GLU A 610 9.29 14.88 20.82
C GLU A 610 10.23 15.24 19.65
N VAL A 611 11.55 15.16 19.85
CA VAL A 611 12.55 15.38 18.78
C VAL A 611 13.48 14.19 18.69
N VAL A 612 13.66 13.69 17.47
CA VAL A 612 14.63 12.64 17.12
C VAL A 612 15.52 13.14 15.99
N GLU A 613 16.78 12.71 15.94
CA GLU A 613 17.79 13.24 15.01
C GLU A 613 18.35 12.18 14.06
N LEU A 614 18.76 12.60 12.86
CA LEU A 614 19.55 11.82 11.90
C LEU A 614 20.65 12.70 11.30
N ASP A 615 21.89 12.21 11.34
CA ASP A 615 23.00 12.75 10.55
C ASP A 615 23.11 11.94 9.24
N LEU A 616 22.92 12.61 8.10
CA LEU A 616 22.96 12.01 6.76
C LEU A 616 24.32 11.37 6.41
N SER A 617 25.40 11.76 7.09
CA SER A 617 26.73 11.14 6.91
C SER A 617 26.84 9.75 7.53
N THR A 618 25.89 9.36 8.39
CA THR A 618 25.80 8.01 8.99
C THR A 618 24.99 7.02 8.14
N VAL A 619 24.33 7.50 7.08
CA VAL A 619 23.60 6.65 6.15
C VAL A 619 24.61 5.90 5.27
N VAL A 620 24.36 4.60 5.06
CA VAL A 620 25.16 3.74 4.17
C VAL A 620 24.24 2.96 3.23
N PRO A 621 24.69 2.59 2.02
CA PRO A 621 23.91 1.81 1.06
C PRO A 621 23.31 0.55 1.70
N CYS A 622 22.03 0.31 1.45
CA CYS A 622 21.25 -0.69 2.16
C CYS A 622 20.06 -1.22 1.35
N CYS A 623 19.60 -2.39 1.78
CA CYS A 623 18.32 -2.96 1.39
C CYS A 623 17.44 -3.13 2.63
N SER A 624 16.15 -3.39 2.45
CA SER A 624 15.27 -3.85 3.53
C SER A 624 14.60 -5.17 3.17
N GLY A 625 14.66 -6.14 4.07
CA GLY A 625 14.12 -7.48 3.84
C GLY A 625 14.63 -8.54 4.82
N PRO A 626 14.27 -9.82 4.62
CA PRO A 626 13.61 -10.34 3.44
C PRO A 626 12.07 -10.31 3.46
N LYS A 627 11.42 -9.83 4.55
CA LYS A 627 9.96 -9.89 4.72
C LYS A 627 9.26 -8.63 5.27
N ARG A 628 9.99 -7.59 5.70
CA ARG A 628 9.40 -6.32 6.18
C ARG A 628 10.21 -5.09 5.70
N PRO A 629 9.58 -3.89 5.60
CA PRO A 629 10.27 -2.68 5.11
C PRO A 629 11.23 -2.04 6.11
N HIS A 630 11.02 -2.24 7.41
CA HIS A 630 11.91 -1.75 8.48
C HIS A 630 13.07 -2.71 8.82
N ASP A 631 13.12 -3.90 8.21
CA ASP A 631 14.23 -4.86 8.35
C ASP A 631 15.45 -4.46 7.50
N ARG A 632 15.98 -3.26 7.72
CA ARG A 632 17.14 -2.71 6.99
C ARG A 632 18.43 -3.48 7.29
N VAL A 633 19.12 -3.85 6.22
CA VAL A 633 20.42 -4.53 6.13
C VAL A 633 21.35 -3.65 5.29
N ALA A 634 22.60 -3.39 5.71
CA ALA A 634 23.55 -2.69 4.86
C ALA A 634 23.99 -3.59 3.69
N VAL A 635 24.32 -3.01 2.53
CA VAL A 635 24.70 -3.79 1.34
C VAL A 635 25.90 -4.71 1.61
N VAL A 636 26.85 -4.27 2.44
CA VAL A 636 28.00 -5.08 2.89
C VAL A 636 27.63 -6.26 3.81
N ASP A 637 26.48 -6.20 4.50
CA ASP A 637 26.03 -7.25 5.41
C ASP A 637 25.12 -8.28 4.70
N MET A 638 24.56 -7.95 3.53
CA MET A 638 23.48 -8.69 2.85
C MET A 638 23.75 -10.19 2.68
N LYS A 639 24.96 -10.56 2.24
CA LYS A 639 25.40 -11.96 2.11
C LYS A 639 25.28 -12.72 3.44
N SER A 640 25.72 -12.09 4.53
CA SER A 640 25.73 -12.70 5.87
C SER A 640 24.34 -12.74 6.52
N ASP A 641 23.53 -11.68 6.36
CA ASP A 641 22.15 -11.62 6.86
C ASP A 641 21.27 -12.67 6.16
N PHE A 642 21.42 -12.83 4.84
CA PHE A 642 20.68 -13.85 4.10
C PHE A 642 21.06 -15.27 4.51
N GLN A 643 22.37 -15.58 4.63
CA GLN A 643 22.84 -16.87 5.14
C GLN A 643 22.32 -17.14 6.57
N GLN A 644 22.32 -16.14 7.44
CA GLN A 644 21.73 -16.25 8.78
C GLN A 644 20.21 -16.46 8.73
N CYS A 645 19.50 -15.86 7.77
CA CYS A 645 18.06 -16.07 7.57
C CYS A 645 17.74 -17.51 7.13
N LEU A 646 18.61 -18.20 6.39
CA LEU A 646 18.37 -19.61 6.02
C LEU A 646 18.26 -20.50 7.27
N ASN A 647 19.26 -20.42 8.16
CA ASN A 647 19.32 -21.21 9.41
C ASN A 647 18.26 -20.77 10.46
N SER A 648 17.96 -19.47 10.54
CA SER A 648 17.10 -18.93 11.60
C SER A 648 15.66 -19.46 11.55
N LYS A 649 15.05 -19.70 12.72
CA LYS A 649 13.66 -20.18 12.88
C LYS A 649 12.67 -19.36 12.04
N VAL A 650 11.67 -20.03 11.46
CA VAL A 650 10.62 -19.41 10.62
C VAL A 650 10.06 -18.14 11.26
N GLY A 651 10.19 -17.02 10.56
CA GLY A 651 9.78 -15.69 11.01
C GLY A 651 10.13 -14.62 9.96
N PHE A 652 10.23 -13.36 10.38
CA PHE A 652 10.59 -12.24 9.49
C PHE A 652 12.04 -12.32 8.96
N LYS A 653 12.95 -12.84 9.79
CA LYS A 653 14.38 -13.02 9.53
C LYS A 653 14.78 -14.51 9.59
N GLY A 654 13.92 -15.40 9.07
CA GLY A 654 14.14 -16.83 9.21
C GLY A 654 13.29 -17.72 8.31
N TYR A 655 13.91 -18.79 7.82
CA TYR A 655 13.35 -19.81 6.91
C TYR A 655 13.45 -21.25 7.46
N ALA A 656 14.28 -21.50 8.47
CA ALA A 656 14.54 -22.82 9.05
C ALA A 656 14.96 -23.91 8.03
N ILE A 657 15.79 -23.53 7.05
CA ILE A 657 16.38 -24.47 6.08
C ILE A 657 17.45 -25.32 6.79
N PRO A 658 17.33 -26.66 6.82
CA PRO A 658 18.33 -27.55 7.42
C PRO A 658 19.71 -27.32 6.81
N GLN A 659 20.78 -27.49 7.61
CA GLN A 659 22.14 -27.11 7.21
C GLN A 659 22.60 -27.88 5.95
N GLU A 660 22.23 -29.15 5.87
CA GLU A 660 22.45 -30.07 4.74
C GLU A 660 21.68 -29.70 3.47
N LYS A 661 20.75 -28.73 3.53
CA LYS A 661 20.02 -28.18 2.39
C LYS A 661 20.41 -26.76 2.01
N GLN A 662 21.19 -26.03 2.82
CA GLN A 662 21.47 -24.61 2.55
C GLN A 662 22.25 -24.39 1.25
N ASP A 663 23.09 -25.35 0.87
CA ASP A 663 23.85 -25.37 -0.38
C ASP A 663 23.10 -26.06 -1.55
N SER A 664 21.76 -26.22 -1.47
CA SER A 664 20.98 -26.87 -2.53
C SER A 664 21.03 -26.10 -3.85
N THR A 665 21.37 -26.82 -4.92
CA THR A 665 21.40 -26.34 -6.31
C THR A 665 20.44 -27.16 -7.17
N VAL A 666 19.65 -26.48 -8.02
CA VAL A 666 18.76 -27.13 -9.00
C VAL A 666 19.14 -26.67 -10.41
N PRO A 667 19.66 -27.55 -11.28
CA PRO A 667 19.84 -27.23 -12.69
C PRO A 667 18.50 -27.23 -13.43
N PHE A 668 18.38 -26.37 -14.44
CA PHE A 668 17.22 -26.27 -15.32
C PHE A 668 17.65 -25.77 -16.70
N LEU A 669 16.86 -26.08 -17.74
CA LEU A 669 17.05 -25.55 -19.09
C LEU A 669 16.21 -24.29 -19.27
N PHE A 670 16.75 -23.29 -19.96
CA PHE A 670 16.05 -22.10 -20.41
C PHE A 670 16.69 -21.61 -21.71
N ASP A 671 15.90 -21.34 -22.76
CA ASP A 671 16.37 -21.03 -24.12
C ASP A 671 17.46 -22.00 -24.63
N ASN A 672 17.26 -23.31 -24.42
CA ASN A 672 18.22 -24.39 -24.73
C ASN A 672 19.60 -24.32 -24.04
N GLN A 673 19.76 -23.48 -23.02
CA GLN A 673 20.97 -23.38 -22.21
C GLN A 673 20.71 -23.85 -20.76
N GLU A 674 21.66 -24.58 -20.17
CA GLU A 674 21.59 -24.97 -18.76
C GLU A 674 21.96 -23.80 -17.84
N TYR A 675 21.10 -23.57 -16.85
CA TYR A 675 21.28 -22.65 -15.74
C TYR A 675 21.10 -23.38 -14.41
N THR A 676 21.43 -22.73 -13.29
CA THR A 676 21.26 -23.31 -11.95
C THR A 676 20.66 -22.27 -11.00
N LEU A 677 19.64 -22.67 -10.24
CA LEU A 677 19.13 -21.92 -9.10
C LEU A 677 19.66 -22.49 -7.78
N HIS A 678 19.80 -21.62 -6.78
CA HIS A 678 20.24 -21.93 -5.43
C HIS A 678 19.49 -21.06 -4.42
N HIS A 679 19.67 -21.31 -3.12
CA HIS A 679 19.15 -20.41 -2.09
C HIS A 679 19.74 -19.00 -2.25
N GLY A 680 18.89 -18.02 -2.55
CA GLY A 680 19.30 -16.64 -2.79
C GLY A 680 19.44 -16.22 -4.25
N SER A 681 19.13 -17.07 -5.23
CA SER A 681 19.02 -16.64 -6.64
C SER A 681 17.95 -15.57 -6.81
N VAL A 682 18.25 -14.53 -7.59
CA VAL A 682 17.32 -13.45 -7.95
C VAL A 682 16.54 -13.89 -9.18
N VAL A 683 15.21 -13.98 -9.05
CA VAL A 683 14.31 -14.39 -10.15
C VAL A 683 13.36 -13.27 -10.58
N ILE A 684 13.24 -12.20 -9.79
CA ILE A 684 12.54 -10.96 -10.14
C ILE A 684 13.44 -9.77 -9.80
N ALA A 685 13.63 -8.87 -10.77
CA ALA A 685 14.34 -7.60 -10.58
C ALA A 685 13.50 -6.45 -11.16
N ALA A 686 12.80 -5.69 -10.31
CA ALA A 686 11.78 -4.74 -10.75
C ALA A 686 12.07 -3.29 -10.33
N ILE A 687 12.39 -2.43 -11.30
CA ILE A 687 12.39 -0.98 -11.11
C ILE A 687 10.94 -0.51 -11.24
N THR A 688 10.32 -0.26 -10.09
CA THR A 688 8.87 -0.07 -9.95
C THR A 688 8.55 0.91 -8.81
N SER A 689 7.25 1.13 -8.57
CA SER A 689 6.70 2.08 -7.59
C SER A 689 6.98 3.56 -7.83
N CYS A 690 5.96 4.38 -7.54
CA CYS A 690 6.08 5.82 -7.35
C CYS A 690 7.11 6.23 -6.27
N THR A 691 7.47 5.35 -5.33
CA THR A 691 8.47 5.60 -4.27
C THR A 691 9.82 6.05 -4.81
N ASN A 692 10.26 5.47 -5.93
CA ASN A 692 11.56 5.72 -6.55
C ASN A 692 11.46 6.16 -8.01
N THR A 693 10.43 5.75 -8.77
CA THR A 693 10.29 6.18 -10.19
C THR A 693 9.89 7.67 -10.35
N SER A 694 9.54 8.35 -9.26
CA SER A 694 9.34 9.80 -9.18
C SER A 694 10.63 10.59 -8.91
N ASN A 695 11.76 9.91 -8.71
CA ASN A 695 13.03 10.52 -8.33
C ASN A 695 14.03 10.38 -9.50
N PRO A 696 14.27 11.46 -10.27
CA PRO A 696 15.12 11.37 -11.46
C PRO A 696 16.56 10.99 -11.14
N SER A 697 17.11 11.43 -10.00
CA SER A 697 18.48 11.11 -9.60
C SER A 697 18.72 9.59 -9.51
N VAL A 698 17.81 8.82 -8.91
CA VAL A 698 17.96 7.35 -8.85
C VAL A 698 17.58 6.63 -10.14
N MET A 699 16.67 7.20 -10.95
CA MET A 699 16.29 6.62 -12.25
C MET A 699 17.40 6.81 -13.31
N LEU A 700 17.97 8.00 -13.39
CA LEU A 700 19.16 8.28 -14.21
C LEU A 700 20.39 7.54 -13.67
N GLY A 701 20.54 7.43 -12.33
CA GLY A 701 21.57 6.59 -11.72
C GLY A 701 21.46 5.11 -12.13
N ALA A 702 20.25 4.56 -12.25
CA ALA A 702 20.04 3.22 -12.77
C ALA A 702 20.41 3.12 -14.27
N GLY A 703 19.99 4.09 -15.09
CA GLY A 703 20.33 4.14 -16.51
C GLY A 703 21.84 4.27 -16.79
N LEU A 704 22.54 5.11 -16.01
CA LEU A 704 24.00 5.27 -16.10
C LEU A 704 24.74 4.01 -15.60
N LEU A 705 24.25 3.32 -14.56
CA LEU A 705 24.81 2.03 -14.15
C LEU A 705 24.61 0.96 -15.22
N ALA A 706 23.42 0.91 -15.86
CA ALA A 706 23.14 0.00 -16.97
C ALA A 706 24.09 0.25 -18.15
N LYS A 707 24.29 1.52 -18.52
CA LYS A 707 25.27 1.93 -19.52
C LYS A 707 26.68 1.43 -19.19
N ASN A 708 27.17 1.75 -18.00
CA ASN A 708 28.51 1.35 -17.55
C ASN A 708 28.67 -0.19 -17.51
N ALA A 709 27.62 -0.93 -17.14
CA ALA A 709 27.63 -2.40 -17.13
C ALA A 709 27.72 -3.00 -18.54
N VAL A 710 26.93 -2.50 -19.49
CA VAL A 710 26.93 -2.94 -20.88
C VAL A 710 28.24 -2.56 -21.57
N GLU A 711 28.77 -1.36 -21.33
CA GLU A 711 30.08 -0.94 -21.86
C GLU A 711 31.26 -1.73 -21.22
N ALA A 712 31.07 -2.29 -20.02
CA ALA A 712 31.97 -3.27 -19.41
C ALA A 712 31.72 -4.72 -19.88
N GLY A 713 30.77 -4.97 -20.78
CA GLY A 713 30.45 -6.28 -21.34
C GLY A 713 29.60 -7.21 -20.45
N LEU A 714 29.03 -6.69 -19.35
CA LEU A 714 28.17 -7.46 -18.45
C LEU A 714 26.74 -7.63 -19.03
N LYS A 715 26.05 -8.68 -18.60
CA LYS A 715 24.67 -9.01 -18.98
C LYS A 715 23.90 -9.55 -17.77
N VAL A 716 22.57 -9.42 -17.79
CA VAL A 716 21.67 -10.13 -16.87
C VAL A 716 21.37 -11.53 -17.44
N ALA A 717 21.22 -12.54 -16.59
CA ALA A 717 20.82 -13.88 -17.05
C ALA A 717 19.36 -13.89 -17.54
N PRO A 718 19.04 -14.47 -18.70
CA PRO A 718 17.79 -14.22 -19.42
C PRO A 718 16.54 -14.78 -18.72
N TYR A 719 16.70 -15.78 -17.84
CA TYR A 719 15.63 -16.34 -17.02
C TYR A 719 15.13 -15.39 -15.90
N ILE A 720 15.89 -14.33 -15.59
CA ILE A 720 15.56 -13.39 -14.52
C ILE A 720 14.50 -12.41 -15.03
N LYS A 721 13.35 -12.32 -14.33
CA LYS A 721 12.28 -11.41 -14.74
C LYS A 721 12.61 -9.95 -14.38
N THR A 722 13.36 -9.29 -15.26
CA THR A 722 13.63 -7.86 -15.24
C THR A 722 12.42 -7.05 -15.70
N SER A 723 12.21 -5.86 -15.13
CA SER A 723 11.10 -4.97 -15.52
C SER A 723 11.33 -3.52 -15.11
N LEU A 724 10.89 -2.59 -15.96
CA LEU A 724 10.78 -1.15 -15.65
C LEU A 724 9.31 -0.71 -15.73
N SER A 725 8.76 -0.19 -14.63
CA SER A 725 7.38 0.28 -14.51
C SER A 725 7.34 1.77 -14.12
N PRO A 726 7.50 2.72 -15.07
CA PRO A 726 7.61 4.13 -14.75
C PRO A 726 6.30 4.73 -14.20
N GLY A 727 6.38 5.56 -13.16
CA GLY A 727 5.20 6.17 -12.56
C GLY A 727 4.62 7.38 -13.31
N SER A 728 5.30 7.93 -14.32
CA SER A 728 4.72 8.84 -15.32
C SER A 728 5.44 8.73 -16.67
N GLY A 729 4.88 9.32 -17.72
CA GLY A 729 5.53 9.39 -19.04
C GLY A 729 6.77 10.29 -19.08
N VAL A 730 6.96 11.18 -18.10
CA VAL A 730 8.12 12.07 -18.01
C VAL A 730 9.41 11.28 -17.77
N VAL A 731 9.30 10.17 -17.02
CA VAL A 731 10.41 9.25 -16.74
C VAL A 731 10.96 8.64 -18.03
N THR A 732 10.08 8.11 -18.88
CA THR A 732 10.46 7.59 -20.21
C THR A 732 11.06 8.67 -21.10
N TYR A 733 10.59 9.91 -20.97
CA TYR A 733 11.11 11.06 -21.71
C TYR A 733 12.59 11.29 -21.34
N TYR A 734 12.91 11.56 -20.06
CA TYR A 734 14.31 11.87 -19.70
C TYR A 734 15.26 10.67 -19.86
N LEU A 735 14.80 9.43 -19.68
CA LEU A 735 15.62 8.22 -19.92
C LEU A 735 15.97 8.06 -21.40
N ARG A 736 15.06 8.41 -22.31
CA ARG A 736 15.30 8.40 -23.76
C ARG A 736 16.23 9.53 -24.19
N GLU A 737 15.94 10.77 -23.80
CA GLU A 737 16.73 11.92 -24.27
C GLU A 737 18.17 11.91 -23.72
N SER A 738 18.39 11.36 -22.51
CA SER A 738 19.73 11.13 -21.96
C SER A 738 20.45 9.91 -22.55
N GLY A 739 19.81 9.17 -23.46
CA GLY A 739 20.41 8.02 -24.17
C GLY A 739 20.69 6.80 -23.30
N VAL A 740 19.98 6.61 -22.18
CA VAL A 740 20.19 5.46 -21.27
C VAL A 740 19.18 4.32 -21.46
N THR A 741 18.05 4.57 -22.13
CA THR A 741 17.02 3.54 -22.40
C THR A 741 17.57 2.31 -23.09
N ASP A 742 18.31 2.47 -24.18
CA ASP A 742 18.85 1.37 -25.00
C ASP A 742 19.76 0.42 -24.18
N TYR A 743 20.45 0.96 -23.16
CA TYR A 743 21.30 0.18 -22.25
C TYR A 743 20.48 -0.51 -21.14
N LEU A 744 19.39 0.10 -20.67
CA LEU A 744 18.43 -0.56 -19.78
C LEU A 744 17.74 -1.73 -20.50
N GLU A 745 17.35 -1.54 -21.76
CA GLU A 745 16.69 -2.57 -22.58
C GLU A 745 17.64 -3.73 -22.93
N GLN A 746 18.93 -3.47 -23.17
CA GLN A 746 19.96 -4.52 -23.30
C GLN A 746 20.17 -5.36 -22.03
N LEU A 747 19.81 -4.84 -20.85
CA LEU A 747 19.76 -5.58 -19.59
C LEU A 747 18.34 -6.10 -19.25
N GLY A 748 17.41 -6.04 -20.21
CA GLY A 748 16.03 -6.54 -20.08
C GLY A 748 15.10 -5.65 -19.26
N PHE A 749 15.52 -4.46 -18.83
CA PHE A 749 14.71 -3.49 -18.07
C PHE A 749 13.81 -2.65 -18.98
N ASN A 750 13.11 -3.34 -19.89
CA ASN A 750 12.18 -2.73 -20.83
C ASN A 750 10.99 -2.13 -20.09
N ILE A 751 10.42 -1.06 -20.65
CA ILE A 751 9.24 -0.40 -20.11
C ILE A 751 8.03 -1.34 -20.28
N VAL A 752 7.59 -1.96 -19.19
CA VAL A 752 6.47 -2.93 -19.22
C VAL A 752 5.10 -2.29 -19.03
N GLY A 753 5.03 -1.08 -18.45
CA GLY A 753 3.76 -0.36 -18.26
C GLY A 753 3.83 0.79 -17.24
N TYR A 754 2.87 1.70 -17.34
CA TYR A 754 2.78 2.92 -16.53
C TYR A 754 1.82 2.76 -15.35
N GLY A 755 2.13 1.84 -14.43
CA GLY A 755 1.26 1.49 -13.30
C GLY A 755 1.98 0.72 -12.19
N CYS A 756 1.26 0.36 -11.12
CA CYS A 756 1.87 -0.16 -9.89
C CYS A 756 2.55 -1.54 -10.04
N MET A 757 2.07 -2.39 -10.95
CA MET A 757 2.69 -3.66 -11.36
C MET A 757 3.28 -4.47 -10.18
N THR A 758 4.57 -4.79 -10.22
CA THR A 758 5.26 -5.63 -9.21
C THR A 758 5.15 -5.08 -7.78
N CYS A 759 5.03 -3.75 -7.58
CA CYS A 759 4.92 -3.15 -6.25
C CYS A 759 3.64 -3.55 -5.46
N ILE A 760 2.61 -4.04 -6.16
CA ILE A 760 1.32 -4.47 -5.57
C ILE A 760 1.07 -5.98 -5.76
N GLY A 761 2.04 -6.73 -6.27
CA GLY A 761 1.93 -8.17 -6.55
C GLY A 761 1.45 -8.52 -7.95
N ASN A 762 1.35 -7.53 -8.85
CA ASN A 762 0.96 -7.75 -10.24
C ASN A 762 2.21 -7.94 -11.14
N SER A 763 3.15 -8.79 -10.69
CA SER A 763 4.41 -9.12 -11.36
C SER A 763 4.27 -9.98 -12.63
N GLY A 764 3.07 -10.52 -12.86
CA GLY A 764 2.85 -11.63 -13.79
C GLY A 764 3.56 -12.92 -13.35
N PRO A 765 3.53 -13.97 -14.19
CA PRO A 765 4.21 -15.24 -13.93
C PRO A 765 5.74 -15.12 -14.08
N LEU A 766 6.46 -16.05 -13.46
CA LEU A 766 7.83 -16.41 -13.86
C LEU A 766 7.81 -17.40 -15.04
N PRO A 767 8.94 -17.68 -15.71
CA PRO A 767 9.08 -18.86 -16.57
C PRO A 767 8.71 -20.15 -15.83
N GLU A 768 8.20 -21.14 -16.55
CA GLU A 768 7.68 -22.39 -15.98
C GLU A 768 8.82 -23.23 -15.39
N GLU A 769 9.92 -23.34 -16.12
CA GLU A 769 11.16 -24.05 -15.77
C GLU A 769 11.82 -23.44 -14.51
N VAL A 770 11.78 -22.10 -14.39
CA VAL A 770 12.20 -21.38 -13.19
C VAL A 770 11.27 -21.67 -12.02
N GLY A 771 9.95 -21.75 -12.27
CA GLY A 771 8.96 -22.11 -11.25
C GLY A 771 9.17 -23.52 -10.71
N GLU A 772 9.24 -24.51 -11.60
CA GLU A 772 9.54 -25.90 -11.27
C GLU A 772 10.85 -26.04 -10.50
N ALA A 773 11.92 -25.38 -10.92
CA ALA A 773 13.22 -25.43 -10.24
C ALA A 773 13.16 -24.89 -8.80
N ILE A 774 12.37 -23.83 -8.55
CA ILE A 774 12.15 -23.30 -7.19
C ILE A 774 11.37 -24.29 -6.33
N GLU A 775 10.28 -24.87 -6.84
CA GLU A 775 9.41 -25.76 -6.08
C GLU A 775 10.08 -27.13 -5.82
N LYS A 776 10.69 -27.72 -6.84
CA LYS A 776 11.45 -28.99 -6.78
C LYS A 776 12.61 -28.95 -5.78
N GLY A 777 13.25 -27.80 -5.61
CA GLY A 777 14.34 -27.59 -4.65
C GLY A 777 13.94 -27.09 -3.26
N ASP A 778 12.66 -26.74 -3.02
CA ASP A 778 12.24 -25.94 -1.85
C ASP A 778 13.14 -24.68 -1.67
N LEU A 779 13.47 -24.01 -2.77
CA LEU A 779 14.45 -22.93 -2.77
C LEU A 779 13.90 -21.66 -2.11
N VAL A 780 14.80 -20.87 -1.52
CA VAL A 780 14.51 -19.51 -1.05
C VAL A 780 14.87 -18.52 -2.17
N ALA A 781 14.02 -18.48 -3.18
CA ALA A 781 14.16 -17.58 -4.32
C ALA A 781 13.85 -16.12 -3.94
N CYS A 782 14.59 -15.19 -4.56
CA CYS A 782 14.57 -13.76 -4.22
C CYS A 782 13.91 -12.89 -5.28
N GLY A 783 13.08 -11.95 -4.84
CA GLY A 783 12.69 -10.76 -5.59
C GLY A 783 13.43 -9.53 -5.07
N VAL A 784 13.96 -8.69 -5.96
CA VAL A 784 14.56 -7.39 -5.63
C VAL A 784 13.80 -6.30 -6.35
N LEU A 785 13.35 -5.26 -5.65
CA LEU A 785 12.52 -4.22 -6.24
C LEU A 785 12.71 -2.84 -5.60
N SER A 786 12.50 -1.78 -6.39
CA SER A 786 12.46 -0.39 -5.89
C SER A 786 11.09 0.01 -5.31
N GLY A 787 10.40 -0.95 -4.70
CA GLY A 787 9.12 -0.75 -4.03
C GLY A 787 9.26 -0.18 -2.61
N ASN A 788 8.14 -0.16 -1.89
CA ASN A 788 8.05 0.19 -0.47
C ASN A 788 7.62 -0.99 0.43
N ARG A 789 7.21 -2.13 -0.15
CA ARG A 789 6.69 -3.31 0.57
C ARG A 789 7.19 -4.62 0.01
N ASN A 790 7.51 -5.55 0.90
CA ASN A 790 8.19 -6.81 0.63
C ASN A 790 7.66 -7.97 1.49
N PHE A 791 6.41 -7.89 1.95
CA PHE A 791 5.76 -8.94 2.73
C PHE A 791 5.74 -10.28 1.98
N GLU A 792 5.88 -11.40 2.70
CA GLU A 792 5.88 -12.74 2.10
C GLU A 792 4.58 -13.01 1.33
N GLY A 793 4.67 -13.52 0.11
CA GLY A 793 3.53 -13.73 -0.79
C GLY A 793 2.92 -12.47 -1.40
N ARG A 794 3.42 -11.26 -1.11
CA ARG A 794 2.94 -10.01 -1.73
C ARG A 794 3.51 -9.76 -3.12
N ILE A 795 4.79 -10.06 -3.37
CA ILE A 795 5.46 -9.72 -4.64
C ILE A 795 5.15 -10.75 -5.73
N HIS A 796 5.47 -12.01 -5.47
CA HIS A 796 5.11 -13.17 -6.29
C HIS A 796 4.97 -14.40 -5.36
N PRO A 797 4.12 -15.40 -5.68
CA PRO A 797 3.92 -16.56 -4.79
C PRO A 797 5.19 -17.39 -4.52
N LEU A 798 6.12 -17.42 -5.49
CA LEU A 798 7.37 -18.20 -5.44
C LEU A 798 8.56 -17.47 -4.80
N THR A 799 8.49 -16.14 -4.64
CA THR A 799 9.57 -15.34 -4.02
C THR A 799 9.40 -15.28 -2.50
N ARG A 800 10.02 -16.24 -1.79
CA ARG A 800 10.03 -16.34 -0.31
C ARG A 800 10.86 -15.25 0.37
N ALA A 801 11.81 -14.65 -0.34
CA ALA A 801 12.60 -13.52 0.12
C ALA A 801 12.40 -12.32 -0.83
N ASN A 802 12.17 -11.13 -0.26
CA ASN A 802 11.91 -9.92 -1.02
C ASN A 802 12.67 -8.74 -0.42
N TYR A 803 13.45 -8.05 -1.26
CA TYR A 803 14.31 -6.95 -0.84
C TYR A 803 13.92 -5.64 -1.52
N LEU A 804 13.70 -4.62 -0.69
CA LEU A 804 13.58 -3.24 -1.13
C LEU A 804 14.98 -2.66 -1.33
N ALA A 805 15.26 -2.11 -2.50
CA ALA A 805 16.57 -1.57 -2.87
C ALA A 805 16.41 -0.34 -3.79
N SER A 806 17.45 0.48 -3.92
CA SER A 806 17.43 1.58 -4.89
C SER A 806 17.43 1.05 -6.34
N PRO A 807 16.84 1.77 -7.31
CA PRO A 807 16.89 1.38 -8.74
C PRO A 807 18.27 0.91 -9.27
N PRO A 808 19.42 1.57 -8.99
CA PRO A 808 20.73 1.04 -9.39
C PRO A 808 21.11 -0.27 -8.66
N LEU A 809 20.72 -0.47 -7.39
CA LEU A 809 20.92 -1.75 -6.71
C LEU A 809 20.04 -2.87 -7.27
N VAL A 810 18.83 -2.58 -7.77
CA VAL A 810 18.00 -3.57 -8.47
C VAL A 810 18.74 -4.14 -9.70
N ILE A 811 19.42 -3.28 -10.46
CA ILE A 811 20.26 -3.70 -11.60
C ILE A 811 21.50 -4.45 -11.12
N ALA A 812 22.19 -3.98 -10.07
CA ALA A 812 23.35 -4.67 -9.50
C ALA A 812 23.04 -6.12 -9.07
N TYR A 813 21.89 -6.35 -8.42
CA TYR A 813 21.45 -7.69 -8.04
C TYR A 813 20.93 -8.53 -9.21
N ALA A 814 20.44 -7.91 -10.29
CA ALA A 814 20.10 -8.62 -11.53
C ALA A 814 21.36 -9.10 -12.26
N LEU A 815 22.38 -8.25 -12.37
CA LEU A 815 23.69 -8.59 -12.95
C LEU A 815 24.39 -9.70 -12.15
N ALA A 816 24.33 -9.65 -10.82
CA ALA A 816 24.88 -10.67 -9.94
C ALA A 816 24.08 -11.99 -9.92
N GLY A 817 22.82 -11.99 -10.36
CA GLY A 817 21.92 -13.15 -10.29
C GLY A 817 21.59 -13.68 -8.89
N THR A 818 22.13 -13.09 -7.81
CA THR A 818 21.95 -13.56 -6.44
C THR A 818 22.08 -12.44 -5.40
N VAL A 819 21.36 -12.56 -4.28
CA VAL A 819 21.59 -11.71 -3.09
C VAL A 819 22.73 -12.22 -2.20
N ASN A 820 23.25 -13.42 -2.47
CA ASN A 820 24.32 -14.08 -1.71
C ASN A 820 25.72 -13.62 -2.17
N ILE A 821 25.88 -12.32 -2.42
CA ILE A 821 27.09 -11.68 -2.99
C ILE A 821 27.62 -10.57 -2.08
N ASP A 822 28.94 -10.43 -2.01
CA ASP A 822 29.66 -9.33 -1.37
C ASP A 822 30.30 -8.47 -2.47
N PHE A 823 29.71 -7.31 -2.78
CA PHE A 823 30.18 -6.46 -3.88
C PHE A 823 31.54 -5.78 -3.64
N GLU A 824 32.15 -5.89 -2.45
CA GLU A 824 33.54 -5.45 -2.24
C GLU A 824 34.55 -6.49 -2.72
N THR A 825 34.27 -7.79 -2.46
CA THR A 825 35.18 -8.92 -2.72
C THR A 825 34.86 -9.73 -3.97
N ASP A 826 33.59 -9.80 -4.36
CA ASP A 826 33.08 -10.64 -5.43
C ASP A 826 32.83 -9.77 -6.68
N PRO A 827 33.30 -10.18 -7.87
CA PRO A 827 32.98 -9.48 -9.11
C PRO A 827 31.55 -9.79 -9.57
N LEU A 828 30.94 -8.85 -10.30
CA LEU A 828 29.67 -9.04 -11.01
C LEU A 828 29.82 -9.97 -12.23
N GLY A 829 31.02 -10.06 -12.78
CA GLY A 829 31.36 -10.86 -13.94
C GLY A 829 32.75 -10.53 -14.48
N THR A 830 33.05 -11.00 -15.69
CA THR A 830 34.29 -10.69 -16.40
C THR A 830 34.02 -9.93 -17.69
N ASN A 831 34.84 -8.92 -17.99
CA ASN A 831 34.75 -8.17 -19.25
C ASN A 831 35.33 -8.96 -20.44
N ALA A 832 35.29 -8.36 -21.64
CA ALA A 832 35.78 -8.97 -22.87
C ALA A 832 37.28 -9.33 -22.87
N GLU A 833 38.11 -8.68 -22.04
CA GLU A 833 39.53 -9.05 -21.84
C GLU A 833 39.75 -10.01 -20.65
N GLY A 834 38.68 -10.60 -20.11
CA GLY A 834 38.75 -11.55 -18.99
C GLY A 834 39.05 -10.92 -17.63
N LYS A 835 38.95 -9.60 -17.48
CA LYS A 835 39.17 -8.90 -16.20
C LYS A 835 37.91 -8.96 -15.34
N PRO A 836 38.02 -9.18 -14.02
CA PRO A 836 36.88 -9.07 -13.12
C PRO A 836 36.36 -7.62 -13.04
N VAL A 837 35.04 -7.45 -13.13
CA VAL A 837 34.35 -6.16 -12.98
C VAL A 837 33.59 -6.16 -11.67
N PHE A 838 33.82 -5.17 -10.81
CA PHE A 838 33.14 -5.00 -9.53
C PHE A 838 32.08 -3.91 -9.60
N LEU A 839 31.13 -3.89 -8.66
CA LEU A 839 30.07 -2.86 -8.62
C LEU A 839 30.63 -1.44 -8.58
N ARG A 840 31.72 -1.23 -7.83
CA ARG A 840 32.45 0.05 -7.74
C ARG A 840 33.06 0.54 -9.06
N ASP A 841 33.24 -0.34 -10.05
CA ASP A 841 33.84 0.00 -11.35
C ASP A 841 32.79 0.50 -12.35
N ILE A 842 31.50 0.24 -12.08
CA ILE A 842 30.35 0.65 -12.91
C ILE A 842 29.39 1.62 -12.21
N TRP A 843 29.52 1.83 -10.91
CA TRP A 843 28.62 2.71 -10.14
C TRP A 843 28.82 4.19 -10.52
N PRO A 844 27.78 4.91 -11.00
CA PRO A 844 27.92 6.29 -11.44
C PRO A 844 28.17 7.26 -10.26
N SER A 845 28.92 8.33 -10.52
CA SER A 845 29.10 9.39 -9.51
C SER A 845 27.82 10.22 -9.32
N ARG A 846 27.69 10.87 -8.16
CA ARG A 846 26.57 11.77 -7.88
C ARG A 846 26.62 12.99 -8.79
N GLU A 847 27.83 13.43 -9.12
CA GLU A 847 28.15 14.56 -9.98
C GLU A 847 27.71 14.30 -11.44
N ASP A 848 27.94 13.08 -11.96
CA ASP A 848 27.45 12.67 -13.28
C ASP A 848 25.93 12.61 -13.34
N ILE A 849 25.29 12.00 -12.32
CA ILE A 849 23.83 11.95 -12.19
C ILE A 849 23.25 13.38 -12.19
N GLN A 850 23.79 14.28 -11.36
CA GLN A 850 23.30 15.65 -11.24
C GLN A 850 23.51 16.47 -12.53
N LYS A 851 24.58 16.21 -13.29
CA LYS A 851 24.79 16.82 -14.60
C LYS A 851 23.68 16.40 -15.57
N VAL A 852 23.43 15.09 -15.72
CA VAL A 852 22.41 14.54 -16.61
C VAL A 852 21.01 14.98 -16.17
N GLU A 853 20.70 14.97 -14.87
CA GLU A 853 19.42 15.43 -14.35
C GLU A 853 19.14 16.90 -14.68
N LYS A 854 20.14 17.78 -14.53
CA LYS A 854 20.02 19.21 -14.85
C LYS A 854 19.88 19.46 -16.36
N GLU A 855 20.45 18.61 -17.20
CA GLU A 855 20.42 18.73 -18.66
C GLU A 855 19.10 18.19 -19.25
N PHE A 856 18.58 17.07 -18.72
CA PHE A 856 17.48 16.33 -19.32
C PHE A 856 16.15 16.34 -18.54
N VAL A 857 16.04 16.95 -17.35
CA VAL A 857 14.77 17.01 -16.59
C VAL A 857 14.19 18.42 -16.58
N VAL A 858 13.60 18.81 -17.72
CA VAL A 858 13.21 20.20 -18.05
C VAL A 858 11.68 20.43 -18.12
N PRO A 859 11.17 21.66 -17.86
CA PRO A 859 9.74 21.96 -17.81
C PRO A 859 8.90 21.58 -19.04
N ALA A 860 9.50 21.64 -20.23
CA ALA A 860 8.82 21.32 -21.48
C ALA A 860 8.34 19.85 -21.53
N MET A 861 9.05 18.92 -20.89
CA MET A 861 8.66 17.50 -20.85
C MET A 861 7.41 17.29 -20.01
N PHE A 862 7.33 17.94 -18.84
CA PHE A 862 6.13 17.93 -18.00
C PHE A 862 4.94 18.55 -18.76
N GLN A 863 5.15 19.70 -19.41
CA GLN A 863 4.09 20.39 -20.15
C GLN A 863 3.56 19.54 -21.32
N ASP A 864 4.41 18.90 -22.11
CA ASP A 864 3.98 18.01 -23.19
C ASP A 864 3.19 16.80 -22.65
N VAL A 865 3.77 16.03 -21.72
CA VAL A 865 3.15 14.82 -21.15
C VAL A 865 1.80 15.15 -20.50
N TYR A 866 1.71 16.22 -19.71
CA TYR A 866 0.49 16.58 -18.99
C TYR A 866 -0.53 17.35 -19.83
N SER A 867 -0.16 17.99 -20.95
CA SER A 867 -1.13 18.56 -21.91
C SER A 867 -2.03 17.52 -22.59
N ARG A 868 -1.65 16.24 -22.49
CA ARG A 868 -2.34 15.10 -23.12
C ARG A 868 -3.04 14.18 -22.12
N ILE A 869 -2.79 14.31 -20.81
CA ILE A 869 -3.20 13.31 -19.81
C ILE A 869 -4.73 13.12 -19.68
N SER A 870 -5.51 14.18 -19.82
CA SER A 870 -6.98 14.13 -19.77
C SER A 870 -7.63 13.67 -21.08
N LYS A 871 -6.88 13.61 -22.18
CA LYS A 871 -7.37 13.21 -23.51
C LYS A 871 -7.45 11.69 -23.69
N GLY A 872 -6.78 10.93 -22.80
CA GLY A 872 -6.73 9.47 -22.86
C GLY A 872 -6.03 8.91 -24.10
N ASN A 873 -6.09 7.58 -24.26
CA ASN A 873 -5.67 6.89 -25.47
C ASN A 873 -6.89 6.47 -26.30
N LYS A 874 -6.68 5.97 -27.54
CA LYS A 874 -7.77 5.50 -28.42
C LYS A 874 -8.66 4.46 -27.72
N ARG A 875 -8.04 3.46 -27.06
CA ARG A 875 -8.72 2.35 -26.35
C ARG A 875 -9.64 2.83 -25.20
N TRP A 876 -9.33 3.95 -24.53
CA TRP A 876 -10.17 4.58 -23.49
C TRP A 876 -11.30 5.41 -24.09
N ASN A 877 -11.02 6.15 -25.15
CA ASN A 877 -12.00 7.05 -25.76
C ASN A 877 -13.16 6.27 -26.40
N SER A 878 -12.89 5.11 -27.01
CA SER A 878 -13.88 4.18 -27.57
C SER A 878 -14.72 3.39 -26.55
N LEU A 879 -14.56 3.61 -25.25
CA LEU A 879 -15.43 3.00 -24.22
C LEU A 879 -16.75 3.77 -24.10
N GLU A 880 -17.87 3.18 -24.49
CA GLU A 880 -19.20 3.78 -24.36
C GLU A 880 -19.84 3.43 -23.01
N ALA A 881 -19.85 4.39 -22.09
CA ALA A 881 -20.47 4.25 -20.78
C ALA A 881 -21.94 4.73 -20.78
N PRO A 882 -22.83 4.14 -19.97
CA PRO A 882 -24.24 4.52 -19.92
C PRO A 882 -24.44 5.94 -19.38
N ALA A 883 -25.45 6.66 -19.88
CA ALA A 883 -25.73 8.05 -19.50
C ALA A 883 -26.71 8.19 -18.31
N SER A 884 -26.92 7.13 -17.51
CA SER A 884 -27.92 7.11 -16.43
C SER A 884 -27.32 7.55 -15.07
N ASN A 885 -28.05 8.38 -14.31
CA ASN A 885 -27.59 8.82 -12.99
C ASN A 885 -27.56 7.69 -11.94
N LEU A 886 -28.35 6.64 -12.14
CA LEU A 886 -28.28 5.38 -11.38
C LEU A 886 -27.54 4.34 -12.23
N TYR A 887 -26.70 3.52 -11.60
CA TYR A 887 -25.95 2.49 -12.32
C TYR A 887 -26.87 1.32 -12.73
N PRO A 888 -26.87 0.89 -14.01
CA PRO A 888 -27.58 -0.30 -14.43
C PRO A 888 -26.79 -1.55 -14.03
N TRP A 889 -27.12 -2.14 -12.88
CA TRP A 889 -26.51 -3.38 -12.41
C TRP A 889 -26.80 -4.54 -13.37
N ASP A 890 -25.77 -5.32 -13.70
CA ASP A 890 -25.89 -6.57 -14.46
C ASP A 890 -25.64 -7.76 -13.52
N GLU A 891 -26.64 -8.63 -13.35
CA GLU A 891 -26.57 -9.83 -12.52
C GLU A 891 -25.57 -10.88 -13.05
N LYS A 892 -25.26 -10.82 -14.35
CA LYS A 892 -24.25 -11.66 -15.01
C LYS A 892 -22.83 -11.16 -14.76
N SER A 893 -22.65 -9.92 -14.31
CA SER A 893 -21.33 -9.38 -14.00
C SER A 893 -20.59 -10.27 -13.00
N THR A 894 -19.27 -10.32 -13.16
CA THR A 894 -18.34 -10.90 -12.18
C THR A 894 -17.37 -9.86 -11.62
N TYR A 895 -17.56 -8.58 -11.95
CA TYR A 895 -16.69 -7.46 -11.54
C TYR A 895 -17.40 -6.36 -10.76
N ILE A 896 -18.68 -6.07 -11.06
CA ILE A 896 -19.46 -4.96 -10.50
C ILE A 896 -20.84 -5.48 -10.07
N LYS A 897 -21.04 -5.67 -8.76
CA LYS A 897 -22.30 -6.16 -8.16
C LYS A 897 -22.82 -5.16 -7.12
N SER A 898 -24.14 -5.05 -6.99
CA SER A 898 -24.77 -4.29 -5.92
C SER A 898 -24.44 -4.92 -4.54
N PRO A 899 -23.82 -4.18 -3.60
CA PRO A 899 -23.33 -4.75 -2.36
C PRO A 899 -24.41 -4.75 -1.25
N PRO A 900 -24.41 -5.76 -0.34
CA PRO A 900 -25.48 -5.97 0.63
C PRO A 900 -25.50 -4.98 1.82
N PHE A 901 -24.68 -3.93 1.82
CA PHE A 901 -24.45 -3.05 2.98
C PHE A 901 -25.69 -2.25 3.45
N PHE A 902 -26.74 -2.20 2.62
CA PHE A 902 -27.97 -1.43 2.88
C PHE A 902 -29.26 -2.25 2.83
N GLU A 903 -29.20 -3.56 2.55
CA GLU A 903 -30.39 -4.41 2.32
C GLU A 903 -31.37 -4.45 3.49
N THR A 904 -30.85 -4.35 4.72
CA THR A 904 -31.63 -4.37 5.98
C THR A 904 -31.64 -3.01 6.67
N MET A 905 -31.37 -1.93 5.94
CA MET A 905 -31.23 -0.59 6.52
C MET A 905 -32.57 0.15 6.65
N GLU A 906 -33.04 0.33 7.89
CA GLU A 906 -34.18 1.18 8.22
C GLU A 906 -33.78 2.65 8.44
N ARG A 907 -34.77 3.57 8.36
CA ARG A 907 -34.57 5.00 8.66
C ARG A 907 -34.18 5.22 10.12
N GLU A 908 -34.84 4.53 11.04
CA GLU A 908 -34.52 4.57 12.47
C GLU A 908 -33.17 3.91 12.77
N LEU A 909 -32.64 4.14 13.97
CA LEU A 909 -31.37 3.55 14.41
C LEU A 909 -31.60 2.15 14.99
N PRO A 910 -30.77 1.14 14.63
CA PRO A 910 -30.94 -0.24 15.10
C PRO A 910 -30.56 -0.45 16.57
N GLY A 911 -30.07 0.60 17.25
CA GLY A 911 -29.56 0.54 18.62
C GLY A 911 -28.22 -0.20 18.74
N VAL A 912 -27.64 -0.19 19.95
CA VAL A 912 -26.45 -1.00 20.27
C VAL A 912 -26.90 -2.44 20.50
N GLN A 913 -26.50 -3.34 19.60
CA GLN A 913 -26.83 -4.76 19.69
C GLN A 913 -25.77 -5.53 20.51
N PRO A 914 -26.16 -6.36 21.50
CA PRO A 914 -25.21 -7.06 22.36
C PRO A 914 -24.61 -8.28 21.65
N ILE A 915 -23.28 -8.40 21.67
CA ILE A 915 -22.57 -9.57 21.14
C ILE A 915 -22.54 -10.63 22.25
N LYS A 916 -23.30 -11.72 22.08
CA LYS A 916 -23.43 -12.83 23.03
C LYS A 916 -23.00 -14.14 22.41
N ASP A 917 -22.37 -14.99 23.21
CA ASP A 917 -22.03 -16.39 22.90
C ASP A 917 -21.30 -16.59 21.57
N ALA A 918 -20.53 -15.58 21.15
CA ALA A 918 -19.86 -15.54 19.87
C ALA A 918 -18.71 -16.56 19.82
N ALA A 919 -18.54 -17.21 18.67
CA ALA A 919 -17.39 -18.07 18.40
C ALA A 919 -16.23 -17.25 17.82
N VAL A 920 -15.00 -17.73 18.00
CA VAL A 920 -13.83 -17.16 17.34
C VAL A 920 -13.68 -17.81 15.96
N LEU A 921 -13.68 -17.02 14.88
CA LEU A 921 -13.42 -17.53 13.53
C LEU A 921 -11.92 -17.81 13.30
N LEU A 922 -11.06 -16.99 13.90
CA LEU A 922 -9.60 -17.01 13.75
C LEU A 922 -8.90 -16.58 15.04
N ASN A 923 -7.85 -17.29 15.43
CA ASN A 923 -6.94 -16.89 16.51
C ASN A 923 -5.55 -16.63 15.90
N LEU A 924 -5.14 -15.37 15.82
CA LEU A 924 -4.03 -14.91 14.97
C LEU A 924 -2.83 -14.41 15.79
N GLY A 925 -1.66 -14.33 15.14
CA GLY A 925 -0.41 -13.81 15.71
C GLY A 925 -0.23 -12.28 15.58
N ASP A 926 1.01 -11.84 15.75
CA ASP A 926 1.46 -10.45 15.52
C ASP A 926 1.56 -10.10 14.02
N SER A 927 1.50 -8.80 13.70
CA SER A 927 1.77 -8.21 12.37
C SER A 927 0.91 -8.74 11.22
N VAL A 928 -0.34 -9.13 11.48
CA VAL A 928 -1.29 -9.56 10.44
C VAL A 928 -1.63 -8.40 9.50
N THR A 929 -0.92 -8.33 8.37
CA THR A 929 -1.12 -7.26 7.37
C THR A 929 -2.49 -7.34 6.70
N THR A 930 -2.97 -6.22 6.14
CA THR A 930 -4.19 -6.19 5.32
C THR A 930 -4.15 -7.09 4.09
N ASP A 931 -2.97 -7.45 3.59
CA ASP A 931 -2.83 -8.40 2.47
C ASP A 931 -3.05 -9.86 2.93
N HIS A 932 -2.97 -10.16 4.23
CA HIS A 932 -3.47 -11.41 4.80
C HIS A 932 -5.01 -11.39 4.94
N ILE A 933 -5.56 -10.26 5.41
CA ILE A 933 -7.01 -10.09 5.64
C ILE A 933 -7.78 -10.01 4.32
N SER A 934 -7.22 -9.35 3.31
CA SER A 934 -7.78 -9.17 1.97
C SER A 934 -6.65 -9.15 0.93
N PRO A 935 -6.22 -10.30 0.39
CA PRO A 935 -5.16 -10.41 -0.62
C PRO A 935 -5.37 -9.54 -1.87
N ALA A 936 -4.29 -9.18 -2.55
CA ALA A 936 -4.28 -8.28 -3.71
C ALA A 936 -4.19 -8.99 -5.07
N GLY A 937 -3.26 -9.94 -5.19
CA GLY A 937 -2.89 -10.57 -6.47
C GLY A 937 -3.83 -11.70 -6.90
N SER A 938 -3.23 -12.71 -7.53
CA SER A 938 -3.90 -13.86 -8.16
C SER A 938 -4.83 -14.63 -7.22
N ILE A 939 -5.92 -15.15 -7.77
CA ILE A 939 -6.86 -16.05 -7.09
C ILE A 939 -6.33 -17.48 -7.21
N ALA A 940 -6.05 -18.14 -6.07
CA ALA A 940 -5.54 -19.52 -6.06
C ALA A 940 -6.59 -20.51 -6.57
N ARG A 941 -6.19 -21.44 -7.46
CA ARG A 941 -7.10 -22.37 -8.16
C ARG A 941 -7.98 -23.22 -7.24
N ASN A 942 -7.51 -23.51 -6.03
CA ASN A 942 -8.20 -24.34 -5.03
C ASN A 942 -9.05 -23.53 -4.02
N SER A 943 -9.12 -22.21 -4.11
CA SER A 943 -9.84 -21.36 -3.13
C SER A 943 -11.35 -21.29 -3.34
N SER A 944 -12.13 -20.93 -2.30
CA SER A 944 -13.57 -20.68 -2.39
C SER A 944 -13.95 -19.67 -3.49
N ALA A 945 -13.09 -18.68 -3.75
CA ALA A 945 -13.29 -17.70 -4.83
C ALA A 945 -13.09 -18.30 -6.23
N ALA A 946 -12.11 -19.20 -6.39
CA ALA A 946 -11.95 -19.95 -7.64
C ALA A 946 -13.13 -20.89 -7.90
N ARG A 947 -13.59 -21.63 -6.86
CA ARG A 947 -14.79 -22.48 -6.94
C ARG A 947 -16.01 -21.67 -7.41
N TYR A 948 -16.19 -20.46 -6.89
CA TYR A 948 -17.28 -19.55 -7.30
C TYR A 948 -17.16 -19.02 -8.74
N LEU A 949 -15.97 -18.60 -9.16
CA LEU A 949 -15.75 -18.07 -10.51
C LEU A 949 -15.88 -19.18 -11.59
N ALA A 950 -15.39 -20.38 -11.29
CA ALA A 950 -15.61 -21.57 -12.13
C ALA A 950 -17.10 -21.95 -12.21
N GLY A 951 -17.84 -21.86 -11.10
CA GLY A 951 -19.30 -22.01 -11.08
C GLY A 951 -20.09 -20.94 -11.86
N ARG A 952 -19.44 -19.86 -12.29
CA ARG A 952 -19.96 -18.87 -13.26
C ARG A 952 -19.31 -19.00 -14.66
N GLY A 953 -18.68 -20.14 -14.97
CA GLY A 953 -18.15 -20.47 -16.29
C GLY A 953 -16.79 -19.85 -16.66
N LEU A 954 -16.06 -19.25 -15.71
CA LEU A 954 -14.74 -18.66 -15.97
C LEU A 954 -13.62 -19.69 -15.77
N VAL A 955 -12.63 -19.70 -16.67
CA VAL A 955 -11.42 -20.52 -16.49
C VAL A 955 -10.31 -19.77 -15.72
N PRO A 956 -9.29 -20.44 -15.14
CA PRO A 956 -8.32 -19.79 -14.25
C PRO A 956 -7.57 -18.58 -14.82
N ARG A 957 -7.35 -18.53 -16.14
CA ARG A 957 -6.76 -17.36 -16.84
C ARG A 957 -7.63 -16.09 -16.79
N GLU A 958 -8.94 -16.24 -16.59
CA GLU A 958 -9.94 -15.17 -16.54
C GLU A 958 -10.30 -14.75 -15.11
N PHE A 959 -9.90 -15.51 -14.08
CA PHE A 959 -10.13 -15.15 -12.67
C PHE A 959 -9.61 -13.74 -12.34
N ASN A 960 -8.52 -13.31 -12.99
CA ASN A 960 -7.85 -12.03 -12.75
C ASN A 960 -7.36 -11.97 -11.28
N SER A 961 -7.22 -10.79 -10.70
CA SER A 961 -6.75 -10.58 -9.33
C SER A 961 -7.89 -10.22 -8.36
N TYR A 962 -7.73 -10.53 -7.07
CA TYR A 962 -8.64 -10.00 -6.03
C TYR A 962 -8.68 -8.47 -6.04
N GLY A 963 -7.59 -7.81 -6.46
CA GLY A 963 -7.51 -6.37 -6.68
C GLY A 963 -8.46 -5.84 -7.76
N SER A 964 -8.75 -6.60 -8.82
CA SER A 964 -9.73 -6.19 -9.82
C SER A 964 -11.16 -6.52 -9.41
N ARG A 965 -11.38 -7.66 -8.73
CA ARG A 965 -12.70 -8.14 -8.26
C ARG A 965 -13.31 -7.32 -7.10
N ARG A 966 -12.67 -6.22 -6.67
CA ARG A 966 -13.13 -5.33 -5.56
C ARG A 966 -14.53 -4.70 -5.73
N GLY A 967 -15.10 -4.70 -6.93
CA GLY A 967 -16.48 -4.26 -7.17
C GLY A 967 -17.54 -5.35 -6.98
N HIS A 968 -17.13 -6.60 -6.65
CA HIS A 968 -18.02 -7.75 -6.54
C HIS A 968 -17.89 -8.41 -5.16
N ASP A 969 -18.82 -8.09 -4.27
CA ASP A 969 -18.77 -8.45 -2.84
C ASP A 969 -18.63 -9.95 -2.58
N GLU A 970 -19.36 -10.78 -3.32
CA GLU A 970 -19.32 -12.23 -3.20
C GLU A 970 -17.95 -12.88 -3.49
N VAL A 971 -17.13 -12.26 -4.35
CA VAL A 971 -15.77 -12.74 -4.66
C VAL A 971 -14.81 -12.24 -3.58
N MET A 972 -15.00 -11.01 -3.10
CA MET A 972 -14.16 -10.42 -2.06
C MET A 972 -14.41 -11.03 -0.67
N ALA A 973 -15.64 -11.43 -0.36
CA ALA A 973 -15.96 -12.20 0.84
C ALA A 973 -15.26 -13.56 0.81
N ARG A 974 -15.32 -14.28 -0.32
CA ARG A 974 -14.59 -15.54 -0.53
C ARG A 974 -13.07 -15.36 -0.54
N GLY A 975 -12.60 -14.17 -0.91
CA GLY A 975 -11.19 -13.77 -0.79
C GLY A 975 -10.77 -13.29 0.60
N THR A 976 -11.69 -13.13 1.56
CA THR A 976 -11.36 -12.61 2.89
C THR A 976 -10.64 -13.69 3.69
N PHE A 977 -9.48 -13.34 4.24
CA PHE A 977 -8.50 -14.27 4.82
C PHE A 977 -7.95 -15.34 3.87
N ALA A 978 -8.19 -15.24 2.56
CA ALA A 978 -7.79 -16.23 1.56
C ALA A 978 -6.28 -16.19 1.17
N ASN A 979 -5.40 -15.75 2.08
CA ASN A 979 -3.96 -15.64 1.83
C ASN A 979 -3.23 -16.94 2.19
N ILE A 980 -2.46 -17.48 1.24
CA ILE A 980 -1.70 -18.75 1.37
C ILE A 980 -0.58 -18.72 2.43
N ARG A 981 -0.24 -17.56 3.01
CA ARG A 981 0.74 -17.39 4.09
C ARG A 981 0.11 -16.99 5.43
N LEU A 982 -1.23 -16.94 5.54
CA LEU A 982 -1.90 -16.64 6.81
C LEU A 982 -1.54 -17.68 7.88
N VAL A 983 -1.15 -17.21 9.08
CA VAL A 983 -0.87 -18.06 10.24
C VAL A 983 -2.02 -17.94 11.24
N ASN A 984 -2.86 -18.97 11.27
CA ASN A 984 -3.97 -19.12 12.22
C ASN A 984 -3.61 -20.21 13.25
N LYS A 985 -3.64 -19.88 14.54
CA LYS A 985 -3.21 -20.75 15.64
C LYS A 985 -4.07 -21.99 15.82
N PHE A 986 -5.25 -22.06 15.19
CA PHE A 986 -6.10 -23.24 15.15
C PHE A 986 -5.61 -24.35 14.20
N VAL A 987 -4.70 -24.05 13.27
CA VAL A 987 -4.24 -25.00 12.24
C VAL A 987 -2.73 -25.18 12.27
N SER A 988 -2.25 -26.35 11.85
CA SER A 988 -0.82 -26.73 11.97
C SER A 988 0.08 -26.15 10.88
N LYS A 989 -0.50 -25.65 9.78
CA LYS A 989 0.22 -25.15 8.59
C LYS A 989 -0.30 -23.75 8.21
N PRO A 990 0.56 -22.83 7.72
CA PRO A 990 0.10 -21.57 7.13
C PRO A 990 -0.82 -21.83 5.93
N GLY A 991 -1.90 -21.04 5.82
CA GLY A 991 -2.88 -21.16 4.75
C GLY A 991 -4.22 -20.50 5.07
N PRO A 992 -5.16 -20.47 4.10
CA PRO A 992 -6.46 -19.79 4.21
C PRO A 992 -7.50 -20.64 4.97
N ARG A 993 -7.09 -21.25 6.09
CA ARG A 993 -7.77 -22.38 6.75
C ARG A 993 -8.13 -22.07 8.20
N THR A 994 -9.24 -22.63 8.68
CA THR A 994 -9.62 -22.59 10.10
C THR A 994 -10.43 -23.84 10.49
N VAL A 995 -10.70 -24.01 11.77
CA VAL A 995 -11.48 -25.12 12.31
C VAL A 995 -12.92 -24.67 12.57
N TYR A 996 -13.90 -25.38 12.00
CA TYR A 996 -15.30 -25.21 12.37
C TYR A 996 -15.57 -25.94 13.70
N HIS A 997 -15.40 -25.23 14.82
CA HIS A 997 -15.42 -25.82 16.17
C HIS A 997 -16.63 -26.73 16.51
N PRO A 998 -17.85 -26.55 15.98
CA PRO A 998 -18.97 -27.47 16.22
C PRO A 998 -18.77 -28.90 15.66
N THR A 999 -17.94 -29.10 14.64
CA THR A 999 -17.58 -30.45 14.12
C THR A 999 -16.11 -30.81 14.37
N GLY A 1000 -15.24 -29.82 14.56
CA GLY A 1000 -13.78 -30.00 14.62
C GLY A 1000 -13.10 -30.10 13.25
N GLU A 1001 -13.85 -29.91 12.16
CA GLU A 1001 -13.36 -30.03 10.79
C GLU A 1001 -12.51 -28.82 10.37
N GLU A 1002 -11.37 -29.06 9.69
CA GLU A 1002 -10.56 -28.01 9.08
C GLU A 1002 -11.05 -27.70 7.66
N MET A 1003 -11.40 -26.44 7.40
CA MET A 1003 -11.93 -25.99 6.11
C MET A 1003 -11.47 -24.57 5.74
N ASP A 1004 -11.84 -24.11 4.55
CA ASP A 1004 -11.53 -22.76 4.08
C ASP A 1004 -12.31 -21.72 4.90
N ILE A 1005 -11.70 -20.56 5.20
CA ILE A 1005 -12.24 -19.61 6.19
C ILE A 1005 -13.61 -19.03 5.80
N PHE A 1006 -13.87 -18.82 4.50
CA PHE A 1006 -15.19 -18.40 4.01
C PHE A 1006 -16.25 -19.47 4.27
N ASP A 1007 -15.91 -20.73 4.05
CA ASP A 1007 -16.82 -21.87 4.12
C ASP A 1007 -17.22 -22.11 5.60
N ALA A 1008 -16.25 -22.08 6.52
CA ALA A 1008 -16.50 -22.09 7.97
C ALA A 1008 -17.42 -20.93 8.41
N ALA A 1009 -17.19 -19.72 7.88
CA ALA A 1009 -18.03 -18.56 8.17
C ALA A 1009 -19.47 -18.72 7.66
N GLN A 1010 -19.69 -19.42 6.52
CA GLN A 1010 -21.05 -19.75 6.08
C GLN A 1010 -21.73 -20.75 7.02
N LEU A 1011 -21.03 -21.78 7.52
CA LEU A 1011 -21.62 -22.72 8.48
C LEU A 1011 -22.01 -22.03 9.80
N TYR A 1012 -21.13 -21.19 10.37
CA TYR A 1012 -21.48 -20.38 11.54
C TYR A 1012 -22.67 -19.43 11.29
N LYS A 1013 -22.75 -18.82 10.10
CA LYS A 1013 -23.88 -17.96 9.69
C LYS A 1013 -25.19 -18.76 9.57
N GLN A 1014 -25.15 -19.97 9.02
CA GLN A 1014 -26.30 -20.88 8.96
C GLN A 1014 -26.75 -21.34 10.36
N ALA A 1015 -25.80 -21.58 11.27
CA ALA A 1015 -26.07 -21.85 12.68
C ALA A 1015 -26.52 -20.62 13.49
N GLY A 1016 -26.63 -19.43 12.86
CA GLY A 1016 -27.03 -18.18 13.51
C GLY A 1016 -26.02 -17.63 14.53
N GLN A 1017 -24.78 -18.14 14.56
CA GLN A 1017 -23.81 -17.78 15.58
C GLN A 1017 -22.99 -16.54 15.19
N THR A 1018 -22.87 -15.59 16.12
CA THR A 1018 -22.05 -14.38 15.94
C THR A 1018 -20.56 -14.74 15.98
N LEU A 1019 -19.73 -14.04 15.21
CA LEU A 1019 -18.29 -14.28 15.14
C LEU A 1019 -17.44 -13.12 15.67
N ILE A 1020 -16.30 -13.47 16.24
CA ILE A 1020 -15.20 -12.56 16.57
C ILE A 1020 -13.85 -13.09 16.04
N ILE A 1021 -12.81 -12.27 16.13
CA ILE A 1021 -11.41 -12.65 15.83
C ILE A 1021 -10.54 -12.29 17.03
N LEU A 1022 -9.58 -13.15 17.38
CA LEU A 1022 -8.49 -12.84 18.31
C LEU A 1022 -7.19 -12.59 17.51
N ALA A 1023 -6.38 -11.61 17.89
CA ALA A 1023 -5.13 -11.27 17.22
C ALA A 1023 -4.06 -10.74 18.19
N GLY A 1024 -2.80 -10.75 17.73
CA GLY A 1024 -1.68 -10.10 18.43
C GLY A 1024 -1.59 -8.61 18.14
N LYS A 1025 -0.36 -8.12 18.00
CA LYS A 1025 0.00 -6.71 17.76
C LYS A 1025 -0.10 -6.33 16.28
N GLU A 1026 -0.14 -5.02 16.01
CA GLU A 1026 -0.05 -4.45 14.66
C GLU A 1026 -1.13 -4.99 13.68
N TYR A 1027 -2.31 -5.34 14.20
CA TYR A 1027 -3.37 -5.95 13.41
C TYR A 1027 -3.89 -4.98 12.33
N GLY A 1028 -3.89 -5.46 11.08
CA GLY A 1028 -4.29 -4.66 9.92
C GLY A 1028 -3.20 -3.74 9.37
N SER A 1029 -1.92 -4.10 9.53
CA SER A 1029 -0.81 -3.31 9.02
C SER A 1029 -0.75 -3.23 7.48
N GLY A 1030 -0.22 -2.13 6.95
CA GLY A 1030 -0.01 -1.97 5.51
C GLY A 1030 -1.08 -1.15 4.77
N SER A 1031 -1.95 -1.80 4.00
CA SER A 1031 -2.76 -1.13 2.96
C SER A 1031 -4.01 -0.46 3.51
N SER A 1032 -4.44 0.63 2.89
CA SER A 1032 -5.64 1.40 3.25
C SER A 1032 -6.97 0.65 3.07
N ARG A 1033 -6.94 -0.54 2.45
CA ARG A 1033 -8.11 -1.29 1.94
C ARG A 1033 -9.20 -1.48 2.98
N ASP A 1034 -10.32 -0.80 2.76
CA ASP A 1034 -11.59 -1.00 3.47
C ASP A 1034 -12.18 -2.41 3.27
N TRP A 1035 -11.81 -3.11 2.19
CA TRP A 1035 -12.10 -4.54 2.01
C TRP A 1035 -11.55 -5.44 3.13
N ALA A 1036 -10.54 -4.99 3.89
CA ALA A 1036 -10.12 -5.68 5.12
C ALA A 1036 -11.11 -5.55 6.28
N ALA A 1037 -12.13 -4.67 6.19
CA ALA A 1037 -13.23 -4.54 7.15
C ALA A 1037 -14.59 -4.97 6.54
N LYS A 1038 -14.88 -4.58 5.30
CA LYS A 1038 -16.06 -5.04 4.53
C LYS A 1038 -16.09 -6.57 4.44
N GLY A 1039 -14.94 -7.22 4.21
CA GLY A 1039 -14.80 -8.67 4.17
C GLY A 1039 -15.25 -9.36 5.47
N PRO A 1040 -14.58 -9.14 6.61
CA PRO A 1040 -14.97 -9.73 7.89
C PRO A 1040 -16.41 -9.42 8.30
N TRP A 1041 -16.93 -8.22 8.00
CA TRP A 1041 -18.33 -7.87 8.24
C TRP A 1041 -19.31 -8.78 7.47
N ILE A 1042 -19.04 -9.07 6.19
CA ILE A 1042 -19.83 -10.01 5.38
C ILE A 1042 -19.70 -11.46 5.89
N LEU A 1043 -18.52 -11.85 6.39
CA LEU A 1043 -18.30 -13.15 7.06
C LEU A 1043 -19.06 -13.28 8.40
N GLY A 1044 -19.76 -12.25 8.88
CA GLY A 1044 -20.49 -12.29 10.14
C GLY A 1044 -19.67 -11.91 11.38
N VAL A 1045 -18.43 -11.43 11.20
CA VAL A 1045 -17.60 -10.91 12.30
C VAL A 1045 -18.21 -9.61 12.82
N ARG A 1046 -18.35 -9.49 14.15
CA ARG A 1046 -18.92 -8.31 14.83
C ARG A 1046 -17.95 -7.64 15.80
N ALA A 1047 -16.92 -8.33 16.25
CA ALA A 1047 -15.80 -7.71 16.97
C ALA A 1047 -14.45 -8.35 16.62
N VAL A 1048 -13.37 -7.61 16.86
CA VAL A 1048 -12.00 -8.11 16.86
C VAL A 1048 -11.40 -7.77 18.23
N ILE A 1049 -10.58 -8.65 18.80
CA ILE A 1049 -9.81 -8.40 20.03
C ILE A 1049 -8.32 -8.55 19.70
N ALA A 1050 -7.55 -7.46 19.78
CA ALA A 1050 -6.13 -7.42 19.41
C ALA A 1050 -5.25 -6.83 20.53
N GLU A 1051 -3.95 -7.08 20.52
CA GLU A 1051 -3.01 -6.37 21.41
C GLU A 1051 -2.78 -4.92 20.93
N SER A 1052 -2.79 -4.70 19.62
CA SER A 1052 -2.78 -3.36 19.00
C SER A 1052 -3.24 -3.40 17.54
N TYR A 1053 -3.69 -2.24 17.04
CA TYR A 1053 -4.15 -2.05 15.66
C TYR A 1053 -3.32 -0.99 14.94
N GLU A 1054 -3.22 -1.11 13.63
CA GLU A 1054 -2.73 -0.04 12.76
C GLU A 1054 -3.84 0.95 12.37
N ARG A 1055 -3.48 2.24 12.22
CA ARG A 1055 -4.41 3.39 12.23
C ARG A 1055 -5.59 3.21 11.28
N ILE A 1056 -5.31 2.96 10.01
CA ILE A 1056 -6.32 2.94 8.94
C ILE A 1056 -7.27 1.74 9.13
N HIS A 1057 -6.73 0.57 9.51
CA HIS A 1057 -7.55 -0.62 9.65
C HIS A 1057 -8.53 -0.54 10.82
N ARG A 1058 -8.11 -0.01 11.97
CA ARG A 1058 -9.01 0.30 13.10
C ARG A 1058 -10.15 1.23 12.67
N SER A 1059 -9.84 2.30 11.94
CA SER A 1059 -10.83 3.23 11.40
C SER A 1059 -11.78 2.55 10.40
N ASN A 1060 -11.28 1.65 9.55
CA ASN A 1060 -12.09 0.87 8.60
C ASN A 1060 -13.04 -0.10 9.32
N LEU A 1061 -12.60 -0.77 10.39
CA LEU A 1061 -13.46 -1.64 11.22
C LEU A 1061 -14.62 -0.83 11.82
N ALA A 1062 -14.30 0.29 12.47
CA ALA A 1062 -15.29 1.19 13.05
C ALA A 1062 -16.26 1.76 12.01
N GLY A 1063 -15.76 2.15 10.83
CA GLY A 1063 -16.56 2.62 9.70
C GLY A 1063 -17.52 1.56 9.14
N MET A 1064 -17.22 0.27 9.32
CA MET A 1064 -18.12 -0.84 8.98
C MET A 1064 -18.96 -1.33 10.18
N GLY A 1065 -18.91 -0.65 11.33
CA GLY A 1065 -19.63 -1.07 12.54
C GLY A 1065 -19.09 -2.35 13.21
N VAL A 1066 -17.90 -2.84 12.81
CA VAL A 1066 -17.21 -3.94 13.50
C VAL A 1066 -16.48 -3.37 14.70
N VAL A 1067 -16.74 -3.90 15.90
CA VAL A 1067 -16.21 -3.37 17.15
C VAL A 1067 -14.70 -3.69 17.30
N PRO A 1068 -13.81 -2.69 17.36
CA PRO A 1068 -12.39 -2.93 17.64
C PRO A 1068 -12.16 -2.92 19.16
N LEU A 1069 -11.64 -4.01 19.71
CA LEU A 1069 -11.29 -4.14 21.13
C LEU A 1069 -9.78 -4.36 21.29
N GLN A 1070 -9.19 -3.70 22.27
CA GLN A 1070 -7.78 -3.88 22.60
C GLN A 1070 -7.62 -4.48 24.00
N TYR A 1071 -6.75 -5.48 24.16
CA TYR A 1071 -6.34 -5.99 25.48
C TYR A 1071 -5.74 -4.86 26.34
N LEU A 1072 -5.76 -5.01 27.67
CA LEU A 1072 -5.07 -4.06 28.54
C LEU A 1072 -3.53 -4.19 28.43
N PRO A 1073 -2.76 -3.15 28.80
CA PRO A 1073 -1.30 -3.22 28.72
C PRO A 1073 -0.71 -4.39 29.53
N GLY A 1074 -0.09 -5.35 28.83
CA GLY A 1074 0.46 -6.58 29.41
C GLY A 1074 -0.45 -7.81 29.30
N GLU A 1075 -1.70 -7.65 28.87
CA GLU A 1075 -2.63 -8.75 28.57
C GLU A 1075 -2.57 -9.13 27.08
N THR A 1076 -2.74 -10.42 26.81
CA THR A 1076 -2.76 -11.08 25.50
C THR A 1076 -3.68 -12.30 25.56
N ALA A 1077 -3.95 -12.95 24.42
CA ALA A 1077 -4.67 -14.23 24.43
C ALA A 1077 -3.97 -15.28 25.32
N GLU A 1078 -2.65 -15.41 25.24
CA GLU A 1078 -1.85 -16.41 25.96
C GLU A 1078 -1.81 -16.16 27.48
N THR A 1079 -1.65 -14.89 27.90
CA THR A 1079 -1.59 -14.53 29.33
C THR A 1079 -2.95 -14.69 30.02
N LEU A 1080 -4.04 -14.36 29.32
CA LEU A 1080 -5.43 -14.63 29.73
C LEU A 1080 -5.84 -16.11 29.51
N LYS A 1081 -4.96 -16.92 28.90
CA LYS A 1081 -5.14 -18.34 28.55
C LYS A 1081 -6.32 -18.61 27.60
N LEU A 1082 -6.67 -17.66 26.76
CA LEU A 1082 -7.72 -17.79 25.75
C LEU A 1082 -7.24 -18.73 24.64
N THR A 1083 -7.89 -19.88 24.48
CA THR A 1083 -7.58 -20.81 23.39
C THR A 1083 -8.20 -20.34 22.07
N GLY A 1084 -9.32 -19.62 22.15
CA GLY A 1084 -10.22 -19.28 21.06
C GLY A 1084 -11.34 -20.30 20.84
N THR A 1085 -11.30 -21.46 21.49
CA THR A 1085 -12.40 -22.46 21.42
C THR A 1085 -13.55 -22.11 22.37
N GLU A 1086 -13.40 -21.08 23.21
CA GLU A 1086 -14.44 -20.61 24.12
C GLU A 1086 -15.50 -19.76 23.40
N LYS A 1087 -16.66 -19.59 24.05
CA LYS A 1087 -17.66 -18.59 23.63
C LYS A 1087 -17.39 -17.26 24.30
N PHE A 1088 -17.61 -16.16 23.60
CA PHE A 1088 -17.33 -14.80 24.07
C PHE A 1088 -18.59 -13.93 24.09
N THR A 1089 -18.86 -13.28 25.22
CA THR A 1089 -19.95 -12.32 25.41
C THR A 1089 -19.37 -10.96 25.80
N LEU A 1090 -19.65 -9.92 25.02
CA LEU A 1090 -19.13 -8.57 25.18
C LEU A 1090 -20.23 -7.68 25.79
N ASP A 1091 -19.96 -7.12 26.96
CA ASP A 1091 -20.92 -6.27 27.67
C ASP A 1091 -20.90 -4.84 27.08
N LEU A 1092 -21.70 -4.62 26.03
CA LEU A 1092 -21.85 -3.33 25.35
C LEU A 1092 -23.07 -2.58 25.92
N PRO A 1093 -22.88 -1.54 26.77
CA PRO A 1093 -23.99 -0.72 27.24
C PRO A 1093 -24.60 0.13 26.13
N SER A 1094 -25.85 0.58 26.32
CA SER A 1094 -26.57 1.42 25.34
C SER A 1094 -25.89 2.77 25.11
N GLU A 1095 -25.32 3.35 26.17
CA GLU A 1095 -24.44 4.51 26.06
C GLU A 1095 -22.99 4.08 26.15
N LEU A 1096 -22.25 4.45 25.11
CA LEU A 1096 -20.83 4.21 24.93
C LEU A 1096 -20.10 5.55 25.00
N THR A 1097 -18.87 5.54 25.51
CA THR A 1097 -17.95 6.68 25.54
C THR A 1097 -16.60 6.31 24.91
N PRO A 1098 -15.86 7.25 24.29
CA PRO A 1098 -14.63 6.94 23.56
C PRO A 1098 -13.55 6.35 24.45
N GLY A 1099 -12.89 5.29 23.98
CA GLY A 1099 -11.80 4.65 24.72
C GLY A 1099 -12.19 3.93 26.02
N GLN A 1100 -13.47 3.74 26.32
CA GLN A 1100 -13.93 3.11 27.56
C GLN A 1100 -13.48 1.65 27.70
N LEU A 1101 -13.45 1.13 28.93
CA LEU A 1101 -13.25 -0.30 29.17
C LEU A 1101 -14.60 -1.02 29.20
N ILE A 1102 -14.68 -2.17 28.52
CA ILE A 1102 -15.84 -3.08 28.58
C ILE A 1102 -15.44 -4.43 29.18
N ASN A 1103 -16.41 -5.15 29.74
CA ASN A 1103 -16.21 -6.50 30.27
C ASN A 1103 -16.43 -7.54 29.17
N VAL A 1104 -15.47 -8.45 29.00
CA VAL A 1104 -15.56 -9.59 28.09
C VAL A 1104 -15.66 -10.86 28.94
N LYS A 1105 -16.80 -11.54 28.84
CA LYS A 1105 -17.11 -12.78 29.56
C LYS A 1105 -16.81 -13.97 28.65
N VAL A 1106 -16.13 -14.97 29.19
CA VAL A 1106 -15.74 -16.21 28.51
C VAL A 1106 -16.67 -17.33 29.00
N GLY A 1107 -17.06 -18.23 28.10
CA GLY A 1107 -18.08 -19.26 28.36
C GLY A 1107 -17.73 -20.31 29.42
N ASP A 1108 -16.49 -20.32 29.93
CA ASP A 1108 -16.04 -21.16 31.04
C ASP A 1108 -16.08 -20.46 32.41
N GLY A 1109 -16.58 -19.21 32.46
CA GLY A 1109 -16.68 -18.39 33.67
C GLY A 1109 -15.53 -17.41 33.89
N ARG A 1110 -14.49 -17.40 33.04
CA ARG A 1110 -13.48 -16.32 33.06
C ARG A 1110 -14.09 -14.99 32.58
N SER A 1111 -13.51 -13.88 33.03
CA SER A 1111 -13.79 -12.56 32.47
C SER A 1111 -12.57 -11.66 32.54
N PHE A 1112 -12.43 -10.75 31.57
CA PHE A 1112 -11.35 -9.77 31.48
C PHE A 1112 -11.88 -8.44 30.94
N GLN A 1113 -11.09 -7.38 31.05
CA GLN A 1113 -11.45 -6.07 30.49
C GLN A 1113 -10.75 -5.83 29.16
N ALA A 1114 -11.46 -5.19 28.23
CA ALA A 1114 -10.88 -4.75 26.96
C ALA A 1114 -11.22 -3.27 26.71
N LYS A 1115 -10.27 -2.51 26.16
CA LYS A 1115 -10.48 -1.13 25.74
C LYS A 1115 -11.24 -1.09 24.42
N LEU A 1116 -12.38 -0.41 24.42
CA LEU A 1116 -13.17 -0.12 23.22
C LEU A 1116 -12.44 0.93 22.38
N ARG A 1117 -11.98 0.56 21.17
CA ARG A 1117 -11.16 1.41 20.29
C ARG A 1117 -11.96 2.24 19.29
N PHE A 1118 -13.15 2.68 19.71
CA PHE A 1118 -13.75 3.90 19.18
C PHE A 1118 -13.07 5.08 19.89
N ASP A 1119 -12.29 5.86 19.16
CA ASP A 1119 -11.39 6.88 19.70
C ASP A 1119 -12.03 8.28 19.69
N THR A 1120 -13.23 8.44 19.11
CA THR A 1120 -14.00 9.70 19.08
C THR A 1120 -15.51 9.46 19.18
N GLU A 1121 -16.28 10.50 19.55
CA GLU A 1121 -17.76 10.48 19.53
C GLU A 1121 -18.33 10.25 18.13
N VAL A 1122 -17.66 10.72 17.08
CA VAL A 1122 -18.12 10.57 15.68
C VAL A 1122 -18.03 9.11 15.23
N GLU A 1123 -17.01 8.37 15.68
CA GLU A 1123 -16.93 6.92 15.45
C GLU A 1123 -18.01 6.15 16.21
N LEU A 1124 -18.35 6.59 17.43
CA LEU A 1124 -19.51 6.06 18.16
C LEU A 1124 -20.82 6.38 17.45
N THR A 1125 -20.96 7.53 16.80
CA THR A 1125 -22.10 7.85 15.94
C THR A 1125 -22.16 6.89 14.75
N TYR A 1126 -21.05 6.65 14.05
CA TYR A 1126 -21.01 5.67 12.96
C TYR A 1126 -21.40 4.26 13.43
N PHE A 1127 -20.90 3.82 14.59
CA PHE A 1127 -21.29 2.53 15.18
C PHE A 1127 -22.78 2.47 15.53
N ARG A 1128 -23.34 3.49 16.19
CA ARG A 1128 -24.79 3.61 16.49
C ARG A 1128 -25.67 3.57 15.23
N HIS A 1129 -25.15 3.99 14.08
CA HIS A 1129 -25.82 3.92 12.77
C HIS A 1129 -25.60 2.59 12.01
N GLY A 1130 -24.74 1.70 12.49
CA GLY A 1130 -24.34 0.45 11.83
C GLY A 1130 -23.23 0.59 10.79
N GLY A 1131 -22.66 1.79 10.61
CA GLY A 1131 -21.61 2.08 9.64
C GLY A 1131 -21.59 3.57 9.23
N ILE A 1132 -20.45 4.03 8.71
CA ILE A 1132 -20.25 5.42 8.25
C ILE A 1132 -21.13 5.75 7.03
N LEU A 1133 -21.29 4.80 6.09
CA LEU A 1133 -22.17 5.00 4.94
C LEU A 1133 -23.65 5.01 5.35
N ASN A 1134 -24.04 4.14 6.29
CA ASN A 1134 -25.38 4.10 6.87
C ASN A 1134 -25.69 5.37 7.69
N TYR A 1135 -24.66 6.06 8.20
CA TYR A 1135 -24.79 7.42 8.72
C TYR A 1135 -25.01 8.46 7.61
N MET A 1136 -24.19 8.46 6.55
CA MET A 1136 -24.34 9.42 5.45
C MET A 1136 -25.67 9.28 4.71
N VAL A 1137 -26.15 8.06 4.47
CA VAL A 1137 -27.48 7.82 3.87
C VAL A 1137 -28.60 8.36 4.76
N ARG A 1138 -28.61 8.10 6.08
CA ARG A 1138 -29.61 8.70 6.99
C ARG A 1138 -29.54 10.22 7.06
N ARG A 1139 -28.37 10.82 6.85
CA ARG A 1139 -28.17 12.29 6.80
C ARG A 1139 -28.72 12.93 5.51
N MET A 1140 -29.02 12.14 4.49
CA MET A 1140 -29.51 12.61 3.18
C MET A 1140 -31.00 12.29 2.92
N LEU A 1141 -31.71 11.71 3.89
CA LEU A 1141 -33.12 11.26 3.81
C LEU A 1141 -34.04 12.01 4.81
#